data_AF-A0A8J1KW95-F1
#
_entry.id   AF-A0A8J1KW95-F1
#
_cell.length_a   1.000
_cell.length_b   1.000
_cell.length_c   1.000
_cell.angle_alpha   90.00
_cell.angle_beta   90.00
_cell.angle_gamma   90.00
#
_symmetry.space_group_name_H-M   'P 1'
#
loop_
_entity.id
_entity.type
_entity.pdbx_description
1 polymer ?
#
loop_
_entity_poly.entity_id
_entity_poly.type
_entity_poly.pdbx_seq_one_letter_code
_entity_poly.pdbx_strand_id
1 'polypeptide(L)'
;MAAYLISCVWLSVVLAQKSMGHSLFACEPITLRMCQDLPYNSTFMPNLLNHYDQQTAALAMEPFHPMVNLECSRDFRPFLCALYAPVCTEYGRVTLPCRKLCQRAYNECFKLMEMFGVPWPEEMECSRFPDCDEPYPRIVDIGLSGEPSEETPLAVQRDYGFWCPRELKTDPELGYSFFGVRDCSPPCPHMYFRREELSFARYFIGVISIVCLSATLFTFLTFLIDVTRFRYPERPIIFYAVCYMMVSLIFFIGFLLEDKVACNGANPSQYKASTVTQGSHNKACTMLFMVLYFFTMAGSVWWVILTITWFLAAVPKWGSEAIEKKALLFHASAWGIPGTLTIILLAMNKIEGDNISGVCFVGLYDVHALRYFVLAPLCLDVVVGVSLLLAGIISLNRVRIEIPLEKENQDKLVKFMIRIGVFSILYLVPLLVLIGCYFYEQAYRGVWETTWVQERCREYHIPCPYKPKCQRTGSPKFGPLLSSPVKQVTQTSRPDLILFLMKYLMALVVGIPSVFWVGSKKTCFEWASFFHGRKKTAGVNESRQVFQEPDFAQSLLRDPNTPIVRKSRGTSTQGTSTHASSTQLAMLDDQRSKAGSVHSKVSSYHGSLHRSRDGRYTPCSYRGIEERLPHCSISHLTDHSRHSSTHRLNEQSHQGSIRDLTNPLAHISHGTSMNRVIEEDATSA
;
A
#
# COMPACT_ATOMS: atom_id res chain seq x y z
N MET A 1 32.09 1.03 10.87
CA MET A 1 31.08 0.05 11.35
C MET A 1 29.83 0.05 10.47
N ALA A 2 28.99 1.10 10.48
CA ALA A 2 27.74 1.15 9.68
C ALA A 2 27.91 0.83 8.18
N ALA A 3 28.90 1.43 7.49
CA ALA A 3 29.21 1.13 6.09
C ALA A 3 29.60 -0.35 5.83
N TYR A 4 30.17 -1.02 6.84
CA TYR A 4 30.53 -2.44 6.76
C TYR A 4 29.29 -3.33 6.85
N LEU A 5 28.32 -2.99 7.71
CA LEU A 5 27.03 -3.66 7.76
C LEU A 5 26.25 -3.52 6.44
N ILE A 6 26.24 -2.31 5.86
CA ILE A 6 25.62 -2.05 4.55
C ILE A 6 26.29 -2.89 3.44
N SER A 7 27.63 -2.99 3.46
CA SER A 7 28.38 -3.83 2.51
C SER A 7 28.09 -5.33 2.69
N CYS A 8 28.02 -5.84 3.92
CA CYS A 8 27.65 -7.24 4.18
C CYS A 8 26.20 -7.55 3.75
N VAL A 9 25.26 -6.62 3.91
CA VAL A 9 23.89 -6.78 3.39
C VAL A 9 23.90 -6.83 1.86
N TRP A 10 24.65 -5.96 1.19
CA TRP A 10 24.82 -6.00 -0.28
C TRP A 10 25.43 -7.32 -0.77
N LEU A 11 26.46 -7.83 -0.10
CA LEU A 11 27.07 -9.11 -0.46
C LEU A 11 26.12 -10.30 -0.24
N SER A 12 25.24 -10.20 0.76
CA SER A 12 24.18 -11.20 1.03
C SER A 12 23.08 -11.21 -0.04
N VAL A 13 22.81 -10.08 -0.71
CA VAL A 13 21.83 -9.97 -1.80
C VAL A 13 22.28 -10.73 -3.06
N VAL A 14 23.59 -10.83 -3.31
CA VAL A 14 24.14 -11.48 -4.52
C VAL A 14 24.15 -13.02 -4.43
N LEU A 15 24.16 -13.60 -3.23
CA LEU A 15 24.37 -15.04 -3.01
C LEU A 15 23.10 -15.87 -2.75
N ALA A 16 21.92 -15.24 -2.67
CA ALA A 16 20.70 -15.88 -2.14
C ALA A 16 19.57 -16.06 -3.19
N GLN A 17 19.86 -16.70 -4.33
CA GLN A 17 18.88 -16.91 -5.41
C GLN A 17 18.46 -18.38 -5.58
N LYS A 18 17.48 -18.83 -4.79
CA LYS A 18 16.43 -19.79 -5.22
C LYS A 18 15.34 -19.95 -4.15
N SER A 19 14.12 -19.52 -4.47
CA SER A 19 12.89 -20.02 -3.84
C SER A 19 12.16 -20.88 -4.88
N MET A 20 12.30 -22.20 -4.79
CA MET A 20 11.73 -23.14 -5.75
C MET A 20 10.39 -23.65 -5.20
N GLY A 21 9.28 -23.16 -5.74
CA GLY A 21 7.95 -23.69 -5.42
C GLY A 21 7.69 -24.94 -6.24
N HIS A 22 7.66 -26.11 -5.62
CA HIS A 22 7.59 -27.39 -6.32
C HIS A 22 6.15 -27.80 -6.65
N SER A 23 5.89 -28.24 -7.89
CA SER A 23 4.62 -28.86 -8.30
C SER A 23 4.87 -30.02 -9.26
N LEU A 24 4.19 -31.16 -9.05
CA LEU A 24 4.58 -32.47 -9.60
C LEU A 24 3.56 -32.95 -10.64
N PHE A 25 4.03 -33.26 -11.85
CA PHE A 25 3.21 -33.56 -13.02
C PHE A 25 3.14 -35.08 -13.33
N ALA A 26 2.06 -35.51 -13.97
CA ALA A 26 1.81 -36.90 -14.41
C ALA A 26 0.95 -36.92 -15.68
N CYS A 27 0.85 -38.07 -16.39
CA CYS A 27 -0.11 -38.25 -17.48
C CYS A 27 -1.56 -38.12 -16.98
N GLU A 28 -2.45 -37.62 -17.83
CA GLU A 28 -3.89 -37.51 -17.55
C GLU A 28 -4.76 -38.11 -18.67
N PRO A 29 -5.97 -38.62 -18.38
CA PRO A 29 -6.85 -39.22 -19.38
C PRO A 29 -7.43 -38.17 -20.32
N ILE A 30 -7.70 -38.56 -21.58
CA ILE A 30 -8.20 -37.64 -22.60
C ILE A 30 -9.69 -37.30 -22.39
N THR A 31 -9.97 -36.04 -22.09
CA THR A 31 -11.31 -35.44 -21.98
C THR A 31 -11.69 -34.62 -23.22
N LEU A 32 -10.71 -34.29 -24.07
CA LEU A 32 -10.87 -33.53 -25.30
C LEU A 32 -11.64 -34.33 -26.36
N ARG A 33 -12.93 -34.00 -26.57
CA ARG A 33 -13.88 -34.76 -27.42
C ARG A 33 -13.37 -35.10 -28.82
N MET A 34 -12.73 -34.16 -29.52
CA MET A 34 -12.19 -34.38 -30.87
C MET A 34 -11.04 -35.40 -30.91
N CYS A 35 -10.40 -35.66 -29.78
CA CYS A 35 -9.27 -36.60 -29.62
C CYS A 35 -9.62 -37.84 -28.79
N GLN A 36 -10.90 -38.04 -28.47
CA GLN A 36 -11.41 -39.34 -28.03
C GLN A 36 -11.37 -40.32 -29.22
N ASP A 37 -11.48 -41.62 -28.94
CA ASP A 37 -11.46 -42.72 -29.92
C ASP A 37 -10.18 -42.84 -30.78
N LEU A 38 -9.07 -42.24 -30.35
CA LEU A 38 -7.75 -42.45 -30.92
C LEU A 38 -7.07 -43.71 -30.36
N PRO A 39 -5.96 -44.20 -30.94
CA PRO A 39 -5.23 -45.39 -30.45
C PRO A 39 -4.59 -45.25 -29.06
N TYR A 40 -4.78 -44.12 -28.37
CA TYR A 40 -4.23 -43.82 -27.06
C TYR A 40 -5.23 -43.01 -26.23
N ASN A 41 -5.29 -43.27 -24.92
CA ASN A 41 -6.30 -42.70 -24.01
C ASN A 41 -5.72 -41.69 -22.99
N SER A 42 -4.40 -41.43 -23.04
CA SER A 42 -3.68 -40.60 -22.07
C SER A 42 -2.78 -39.58 -22.77
N THR A 43 -2.93 -38.32 -22.37
CA THR A 43 -2.09 -37.19 -22.78
C THR A 43 -1.22 -36.74 -21.61
N PHE A 44 -0.16 -35.98 -21.89
CA PHE A 44 0.44 -35.09 -20.87
C PHE A 44 0.05 -33.65 -21.18
N MET A 45 0.28 -32.77 -20.20
CA MET A 45 0.20 -31.32 -20.34
C MET A 45 1.46 -30.68 -19.70
N PRO A 46 1.97 -29.54 -20.21
CA PRO A 46 1.45 -28.79 -21.36
C PRO A 46 1.65 -29.48 -22.70
N ASN A 47 0.71 -29.26 -23.64
CA ASN A 47 0.81 -29.79 -25.00
C ASN A 47 1.82 -28.99 -25.87
N LEU A 48 2.02 -29.40 -27.14
CA LEU A 48 3.00 -28.78 -28.05
C LEU A 48 2.70 -27.30 -28.35
N LEU A 49 1.47 -26.86 -28.14
CA LEU A 49 1.02 -25.49 -28.32
C LEU A 49 1.04 -24.67 -27.01
N ASN A 50 1.60 -25.23 -25.92
CA ASN A 50 1.69 -24.63 -24.59
C ASN A 50 0.33 -24.34 -23.92
N HIS A 51 -0.71 -25.13 -24.20
CA HIS A 51 -1.88 -25.20 -23.32
C HIS A 51 -1.56 -26.16 -22.16
N TYR A 52 -1.81 -25.74 -20.91
CA TYR A 52 -1.42 -26.48 -19.70
C TYR A 52 -2.52 -27.41 -19.18
N ASP A 53 -3.64 -27.48 -19.90
CA ASP A 53 -4.82 -28.28 -19.60
C ASP A 53 -5.62 -28.58 -20.88
N GLN A 54 -6.49 -29.58 -20.82
CA GLN A 54 -7.33 -29.99 -21.95
C GLN A 54 -8.54 -29.11 -22.24
N GLN A 55 -9.00 -28.26 -21.31
CA GLN A 55 -10.13 -27.36 -21.54
C GLN A 55 -9.71 -26.12 -22.33
N THR A 56 -8.56 -25.51 -22.03
CA THR A 56 -7.97 -24.46 -22.89
C THR A 56 -7.61 -25.04 -24.25
N ALA A 57 -7.07 -26.26 -24.30
CA ALA A 57 -6.83 -26.97 -25.57
C ALA A 57 -8.13 -27.21 -26.36
N ALA A 58 -9.25 -27.52 -25.70
CA ALA A 58 -10.56 -27.68 -26.36
C ALA A 58 -11.08 -26.37 -26.97
N LEU A 59 -11.03 -25.27 -26.22
CA LEU A 59 -11.45 -23.94 -26.70
C LEU A 59 -10.56 -23.46 -27.85
N ALA A 60 -9.25 -23.71 -27.77
CA ALA A 60 -8.31 -23.37 -28.84
C ALA A 60 -8.37 -24.32 -30.05
N MET A 61 -8.98 -25.51 -29.92
CA MET A 61 -9.31 -26.39 -31.04
C MET A 61 -10.70 -26.12 -31.62
N GLU A 62 -11.58 -25.42 -30.90
CA GLU A 62 -13.00 -25.25 -31.26
C GLU A 62 -13.25 -24.79 -32.71
N PRO A 63 -12.50 -23.83 -33.29
CA PRO A 63 -12.69 -23.40 -34.68
C PRO A 63 -12.51 -24.52 -35.73
N PHE A 64 -11.81 -25.60 -35.41
CA PHE A 64 -11.52 -26.69 -36.35
C PHE A 64 -12.59 -27.80 -36.37
N HIS A 65 -13.63 -27.73 -35.53
CA HIS A 65 -14.74 -28.71 -35.54
C HIS A 65 -15.36 -28.93 -36.94
N PRO A 66 -15.64 -27.90 -37.77
CA PRO A 66 -16.24 -28.13 -39.09
C PRO A 66 -15.34 -28.94 -40.03
N MET A 67 -14.01 -28.77 -39.97
CA MET A 67 -13.07 -29.51 -40.80
C MET A 67 -13.00 -30.99 -40.40
N VAL A 68 -13.01 -31.28 -39.09
CA VAL A 68 -13.03 -32.65 -38.58
C VAL A 68 -14.37 -33.34 -38.84
N ASN A 69 -15.50 -32.64 -38.60
CA ASN A 69 -16.84 -33.19 -38.78
C ASN A 69 -17.24 -33.40 -40.26
N LEU A 70 -16.60 -32.69 -41.20
CA LEU A 70 -16.77 -32.86 -42.64
C LEU A 70 -15.68 -33.75 -43.27
N GLU A 71 -14.79 -34.33 -42.46
CA GLU A 71 -13.74 -35.28 -42.85
C GLU A 71 -12.90 -34.86 -44.08
N CYS A 72 -12.54 -33.58 -44.18
CA CYS A 72 -11.81 -33.03 -45.34
C CYS A 72 -10.45 -33.70 -45.61
N SER A 73 -9.84 -34.29 -44.57
CA SER A 73 -8.66 -35.15 -44.67
C SER A 73 -8.65 -36.16 -43.53
N ARG A 74 -8.16 -37.37 -43.82
CA ARG A 74 -7.95 -38.42 -42.81
C ARG A 74 -6.80 -38.09 -41.86
N ASP A 75 -5.84 -37.27 -42.28
CA ASP A 75 -4.67 -36.90 -41.50
C ASP A 75 -4.92 -35.69 -40.57
N PHE A 76 -5.98 -34.91 -40.81
CA PHE A 76 -6.23 -33.65 -40.10
C PHE A 76 -6.61 -33.83 -38.62
N ARG A 77 -7.50 -34.78 -38.28
CA ARG A 77 -7.83 -35.10 -36.88
C ARG A 77 -6.61 -35.67 -36.12
N PRO A 78 -5.85 -36.66 -36.65
CA PRO A 78 -4.58 -37.08 -36.05
C PRO A 78 -3.56 -35.95 -35.87
N PHE A 79 -3.38 -35.09 -36.87
CA PHE A 79 -2.46 -33.95 -36.80
C PHE A 79 -2.84 -32.95 -35.70
N LEU A 80 -4.11 -32.55 -35.61
CA LEU A 80 -4.59 -31.68 -34.52
C LEU A 80 -4.36 -32.35 -33.15
N CYS A 81 -4.73 -33.61 -32.99
CA CYS A 81 -4.56 -34.30 -31.72
C CYS A 81 -3.09 -34.51 -31.33
N ALA A 82 -2.17 -34.63 -32.31
CA ALA A 82 -0.72 -34.60 -32.05
C ALA A 82 -0.27 -33.29 -31.38
N LEU A 83 -0.87 -32.15 -31.74
CA LEU A 83 -0.49 -30.84 -31.21
C LEU A 83 -1.19 -30.51 -29.89
N TYR A 84 -2.47 -30.86 -29.75
CA TYR A 84 -3.32 -30.43 -28.62
C TYR A 84 -3.50 -31.49 -27.52
N ALA A 85 -3.41 -32.78 -27.83
CA ALA A 85 -3.50 -33.87 -26.86
C ALA A 85 -2.46 -34.97 -27.19
N PRO A 86 -1.15 -34.65 -27.13
CA PRO A 86 -0.08 -35.56 -27.52
C PRO A 86 -0.02 -36.79 -26.61
N VAL A 87 0.29 -37.94 -27.21
CA VAL A 87 0.40 -39.24 -26.52
C VAL A 87 1.41 -39.20 -25.38
N CYS A 88 0.99 -39.66 -24.19
CA CYS A 88 1.89 -39.80 -23.04
C CYS A 88 2.62 -41.15 -23.10
N THR A 89 3.92 -41.12 -23.38
CA THR A 89 4.78 -42.31 -23.46
C THR A 89 5.70 -42.42 -22.24
N GLU A 90 6.77 -41.64 -22.22
CA GLU A 90 7.78 -41.59 -21.17
C GLU A 90 8.25 -40.14 -20.90
N TYR A 91 9.05 -39.97 -19.84
CA TYR A 91 9.63 -38.70 -19.40
C TYR A 91 10.16 -37.81 -20.54
N GLY A 92 9.40 -36.77 -20.88
CA GLY A 92 9.83 -35.72 -21.79
C GLY A 92 10.00 -36.12 -23.25
N ARG A 93 9.58 -37.33 -23.65
CA ARG A 93 9.47 -37.70 -25.06
C ARG A 93 8.14 -37.22 -25.60
N VAL A 94 8.17 -36.11 -26.33
CA VAL A 94 7.02 -35.62 -27.09
C VAL A 94 7.24 -35.93 -28.57
N THR A 95 6.45 -36.84 -29.11
CA THR A 95 6.57 -37.23 -30.50
C THR A 95 5.94 -36.17 -31.40
N LEU A 96 6.77 -35.34 -32.03
CA LEU A 96 6.32 -34.34 -33.01
C LEU A 96 5.66 -35.03 -34.22
N PRO A 97 4.56 -34.47 -34.76
CA PRO A 97 4.01 -34.92 -36.04
C PRO A 97 5.01 -34.65 -37.17
N CYS A 98 4.96 -35.45 -38.23
CA CYS A 98 5.83 -35.30 -39.38
C CYS A 98 5.38 -34.15 -40.31
N ARG A 99 6.34 -33.48 -40.95
CA ARG A 99 6.11 -32.39 -41.92
C ARG A 99 5.12 -32.77 -43.02
N LYS A 100 5.23 -33.98 -43.58
CA LYS A 100 4.31 -34.45 -44.63
C LYS A 100 2.89 -34.72 -44.12
N LEU A 101 2.72 -35.11 -42.86
CA LEU A 101 1.40 -35.24 -42.23
C LEU A 101 0.72 -33.86 -42.12
N CYS A 102 1.48 -32.85 -41.67
CA CYS A 102 1.04 -31.46 -41.66
C CYS A 102 0.66 -30.96 -43.06
N GLN A 103 1.51 -31.22 -44.07
CA GLN A 103 1.25 -30.81 -45.45
C GLN A 103 0.03 -31.49 -46.07
N ARG A 104 -0.21 -32.78 -45.79
CA ARG A 104 -1.44 -33.49 -46.21
C ARG A 104 -2.68 -32.87 -45.56
N ALA A 105 -2.68 -32.77 -44.23
CA ALA A 105 -3.75 -32.15 -43.47
C ALA A 105 -4.09 -30.73 -43.94
N TYR A 106 -3.07 -29.89 -44.17
CA TYR A 106 -3.24 -28.52 -44.68
C TYR A 106 -3.80 -28.50 -46.10
N ASN A 107 -3.13 -29.14 -47.06
CA ASN A 107 -3.48 -29.02 -48.49
C ASN A 107 -4.90 -29.55 -48.81
N GLU A 108 -5.33 -30.61 -48.12
CA GLU A 108 -6.65 -31.22 -48.32
C GLU A 108 -7.78 -30.40 -47.67
N CYS A 109 -7.54 -29.79 -46.50
CA CYS A 109 -8.53 -29.00 -45.77
C CYS A 109 -8.50 -27.49 -46.05
N PHE A 110 -7.46 -26.94 -46.70
CA PHE A 110 -7.25 -25.50 -46.90
C PHE A 110 -8.48 -24.76 -47.47
N LYS A 111 -9.10 -25.29 -48.53
CA LYS A 111 -10.29 -24.69 -49.17
C LYS A 111 -11.50 -24.62 -48.23
N LEU A 112 -11.60 -25.57 -47.29
CA LEU A 112 -12.67 -25.61 -46.31
C LEU A 112 -12.39 -24.63 -45.16
N MET A 113 -11.13 -24.48 -44.75
CA MET A 113 -10.69 -23.46 -43.81
C MET A 113 -10.95 -22.04 -44.32
N GLU A 114 -10.59 -21.77 -45.58
CA GLU A 114 -10.87 -20.49 -46.27
C GLU A 114 -12.38 -20.20 -46.30
N MET A 115 -13.21 -21.19 -46.64
CA MET A 115 -14.67 -21.07 -46.68
C MET A 115 -15.31 -20.76 -45.31
N PHE A 116 -14.74 -21.27 -44.21
CA PHE A 116 -15.17 -20.96 -42.84
C PHE A 116 -14.43 -19.78 -42.21
N GLY A 117 -13.51 -19.12 -42.91
CA GLY A 117 -12.72 -17.99 -42.41
C GLY A 117 -11.74 -18.36 -41.28
N VAL A 118 -11.33 -19.62 -41.18
CA VAL A 118 -10.41 -20.10 -40.14
C VAL A 118 -8.96 -19.97 -40.61
N PRO A 119 -8.13 -19.09 -40.00
CA PRO A 119 -6.74 -18.95 -40.38
C PRO A 119 -5.91 -20.17 -39.93
N TRP A 120 -4.84 -20.47 -40.65
CA TRP A 120 -3.82 -21.43 -40.22
C TRP A 120 -2.86 -20.76 -39.23
N PRO A 121 -2.72 -21.24 -37.97
CA PRO A 121 -1.86 -20.59 -36.98
C PRO A 121 -0.37 -20.73 -37.29
N GLU A 122 0.43 -19.71 -36.91
CA GLU A 122 1.89 -19.73 -37.06
C GLU A 122 2.54 -20.88 -36.27
N GLU A 123 1.90 -21.33 -35.18
CA GLU A 123 2.30 -22.49 -34.40
C GLU A 123 2.18 -23.82 -35.14
N MET A 124 1.35 -23.87 -36.20
CA MET A 124 1.09 -25.05 -37.02
C MET A 124 1.82 -25.02 -38.37
N GLU A 125 2.64 -24.01 -38.68
CA GLU A 125 3.32 -23.93 -39.98
C GLU A 125 4.21 -25.17 -40.21
N CYS A 126 4.02 -25.87 -41.34
CA CYS A 126 4.69 -27.16 -41.58
C CYS A 126 6.21 -27.08 -41.72
N SER A 127 6.78 -25.87 -41.84
CA SER A 127 8.21 -25.60 -41.72
C SER A 127 8.78 -26.11 -40.38
N ARG A 128 8.00 -25.96 -39.30
CA ARG A 128 8.38 -26.19 -37.89
C ARG A 128 8.50 -27.67 -37.51
N PHE A 129 7.99 -28.57 -38.34
CA PHE A 129 7.97 -30.02 -38.07
C PHE A 129 9.12 -30.76 -38.76
N PRO A 130 9.60 -31.88 -38.18
CA PRO A 130 10.67 -32.69 -38.75
C PRO A 130 10.29 -33.30 -40.11
N ASP A 131 11.26 -33.43 -41.00
CA ASP A 131 11.06 -33.96 -42.35
C ASP A 131 10.99 -35.49 -42.34
N CYS A 132 9.77 -36.01 -42.25
CA CYS A 132 9.47 -37.44 -42.21
C CYS A 132 8.06 -37.71 -42.80
N ASP A 133 7.69 -38.99 -42.92
CA ASP A 133 6.42 -39.44 -43.53
C ASP A 133 5.65 -40.46 -42.65
N GLU A 134 5.97 -40.50 -41.36
CA GLU A 134 5.35 -41.44 -40.42
C GLU A 134 3.95 -40.95 -40.01
N PRO A 135 2.96 -41.87 -39.88
CA PRO A 135 1.64 -41.53 -39.38
C PRO A 135 1.70 -41.19 -37.87
N TYR A 136 0.64 -40.54 -37.39
CA TYR A 136 0.48 -40.23 -35.97
C TYR A 136 -0.78 -40.91 -35.39
N PRO A 137 -0.75 -41.47 -34.17
CA PRO A 137 0.46 -41.76 -33.35
C PRO A 137 1.37 -42.80 -34.02
N ARG A 138 2.67 -42.80 -33.70
CA ARG A 138 3.60 -43.80 -34.24
C ARG A 138 3.42 -45.12 -33.49
N ILE A 139 3.67 -46.26 -34.13
CA ILE A 139 3.49 -47.59 -33.51
C ILE A 139 4.29 -47.74 -32.20
N VAL A 140 5.48 -47.15 -32.15
CA VAL A 140 6.35 -47.10 -30.97
C VAL A 140 5.72 -46.31 -29.81
N ASP A 141 4.94 -45.25 -30.09
CA ASP A 141 4.27 -44.45 -29.06
C ASP A 141 3.10 -45.19 -28.38
N ILE A 142 2.62 -46.29 -28.97
CA ILE A 142 1.46 -47.05 -28.50
C ILE A 142 1.90 -48.31 -27.73
N GLY A 143 3.21 -48.59 -27.65
CA GLY A 143 3.75 -49.78 -26.98
C GLY A 143 3.42 -51.11 -27.68
N LEU A 144 2.95 -51.08 -28.93
CA LEU A 144 2.51 -52.27 -29.69
C LEU A 144 3.67 -53.09 -30.31
N SER A 145 4.92 -52.76 -30.00
CA SER A 145 6.12 -53.30 -30.64
C SER A 145 7.10 -53.97 -29.67
N GLY A 146 6.72 -55.16 -29.17
CA GLY A 146 7.65 -56.13 -28.59
C GLY A 146 7.80 -56.13 -27.06
N GLU A 147 7.53 -57.31 -26.48
CA GLU A 147 7.72 -57.73 -25.07
C GLU A 147 6.98 -56.95 -23.95
N PRO A 148 6.19 -57.64 -23.09
CA PRO A 148 5.55 -57.03 -21.93
C PRO A 148 6.49 -57.03 -20.71
N SER A 149 7.28 -55.97 -20.53
CA SER A 149 7.94 -55.71 -19.25
C SER A 149 6.91 -55.32 -18.19
N GLU A 150 6.84 -56.04 -17.06
CA GLU A 150 6.01 -55.68 -15.89
C GLU A 150 6.58 -54.48 -15.10
N GLU A 151 6.78 -53.35 -15.78
CA GLU A 151 6.94 -52.06 -15.12
C GLU A 151 5.67 -51.24 -15.32
N THR A 152 4.85 -51.14 -14.28
CA THR A 152 3.80 -50.12 -14.22
C THR A 152 4.45 -48.75 -14.45
N PRO A 153 3.96 -47.91 -15.38
CA PRO A 153 4.60 -46.65 -15.70
C PRO A 153 4.58 -45.72 -14.47
N LEU A 154 5.71 -45.69 -13.76
CA LEU A 154 5.91 -44.82 -12.61
C LEU A 154 5.83 -43.38 -13.10
N ALA A 155 4.75 -42.67 -12.75
CA ALA A 155 4.44 -41.34 -13.28
C ALA A 155 5.64 -40.39 -13.09
N VAL A 156 6.39 -40.14 -14.17
CA VAL A 156 7.75 -39.61 -14.02
C VAL A 156 7.72 -38.14 -13.62
N GLN A 157 8.20 -37.90 -12.42
CA GLN A 157 7.90 -36.73 -11.62
C GLN A 157 8.71 -35.50 -12.05
N ARG A 158 8.14 -34.65 -12.93
CA ARG A 158 8.72 -33.34 -13.27
C ARG A 158 8.25 -32.23 -12.33
N ASP A 159 9.15 -31.28 -12.09
CA ASP A 159 8.90 -30.00 -11.43
C ASP A 159 9.11 -28.86 -12.43
N TYR A 160 8.04 -28.13 -12.73
CA TYR A 160 8.05 -26.97 -13.63
C TYR A 160 7.83 -25.63 -12.89
N GLY A 161 7.67 -25.66 -11.56
CA GLY A 161 7.32 -24.48 -10.79
C GLY A 161 5.88 -23.99 -10.98
N PHE A 162 5.65 -22.71 -10.66
CA PHE A 162 4.43 -22.00 -11.03
C PHE A 162 4.43 -21.68 -12.54
N TRP A 163 3.26 -21.70 -13.17
CA TRP A 163 3.07 -21.21 -14.54
C TRP A 163 2.00 -20.12 -14.57
N CYS A 164 2.15 -19.15 -15.48
CA CYS A 164 1.24 -18.01 -15.58
C CYS A 164 0.05 -18.31 -16.51
N PRO A 165 -1.20 -18.27 -16.02
CA PRO A 165 -2.40 -18.38 -16.84
C PRO A 165 -2.46 -17.33 -17.95
N ARG A 166 -3.12 -17.65 -19.06
CA ARG A 166 -3.37 -16.69 -20.17
C ARG A 166 -4.07 -15.43 -19.67
N GLU A 167 -4.96 -15.59 -18.70
CA GLU A 167 -5.80 -14.59 -18.08
C GLU A 167 -5.00 -13.59 -17.22
N LEU A 168 -3.86 -14.04 -16.69
CA LEU A 168 -2.95 -13.25 -15.84
C LEU A 168 -1.67 -12.81 -16.57
N LYS A 169 -1.48 -13.25 -17.83
CA LYS A 169 -0.32 -12.94 -18.66
C LYS A 169 -0.38 -11.49 -19.13
N THR A 170 0.68 -10.76 -18.86
CA THR A 170 0.83 -9.34 -19.19
C THR A 170 1.77 -9.12 -20.37
N ASP A 171 1.95 -7.87 -20.76
CA ASP A 171 2.89 -7.50 -21.81
C ASP A 171 4.35 -7.65 -21.32
N PRO A 172 5.26 -8.29 -22.08
CA PRO A 172 6.67 -8.43 -21.70
C PRO A 172 7.41 -7.10 -21.49
N GLU A 173 7.01 -6.02 -22.17
CA GLU A 173 7.66 -4.70 -22.01
C GLU A 173 7.48 -4.10 -20.60
N LEU A 174 6.48 -4.57 -19.85
CA LEU A 174 6.17 -4.07 -18.51
C LEU A 174 7.08 -4.67 -17.42
N GLY A 175 7.76 -5.80 -17.71
CA GLY A 175 8.67 -6.47 -16.76
C GLY A 175 8.00 -6.98 -15.48
N TYR A 176 6.69 -7.21 -15.50
CA TYR A 176 5.90 -7.68 -14.35
C TYR A 176 6.31 -9.08 -13.89
N SER A 177 6.04 -9.41 -12.62
CA SER A 177 6.32 -10.75 -12.09
C SER A 177 5.33 -11.22 -11.03
N PHE A 178 5.08 -12.53 -11.01
CA PHE A 178 4.22 -13.20 -10.04
C PHE A 178 4.79 -14.60 -9.73
N PHE A 179 4.98 -14.92 -8.43
CA PHE A 179 5.65 -16.13 -7.94
C PHE A 179 7.01 -16.46 -8.63
N GLY A 180 7.76 -15.42 -9.00
CA GLY A 180 9.06 -15.54 -9.69
C GLY A 180 8.98 -15.75 -11.21
N VAL A 181 7.78 -15.97 -11.77
CA VAL A 181 7.53 -16.01 -13.21
C VAL A 181 7.38 -14.58 -13.74
N ARG A 182 7.99 -14.30 -14.89
CA ARG A 182 7.89 -13.01 -15.59
C ARG A 182 6.62 -12.91 -16.43
N ASP A 183 6.30 -11.70 -16.87
CA ASP A 183 5.19 -11.40 -17.79
C ASP A 183 3.83 -11.83 -17.22
N CYS A 184 3.71 -11.75 -15.88
CA CYS A 184 2.60 -12.26 -15.10
C CYS A 184 2.28 -11.32 -13.93
N SER A 185 1.01 -11.17 -13.56
CA SER A 185 0.58 -10.32 -12.44
C SER A 185 -0.54 -10.97 -11.60
N PRO A 186 -0.59 -10.72 -10.27
CA PRO A 186 -1.66 -11.24 -9.41
C PRO A 186 -3.07 -10.82 -9.87
N PRO A 187 -4.12 -11.62 -9.59
CA PRO A 187 -5.50 -11.29 -9.91
C PRO A 187 -6.04 -10.13 -9.06
N CYS A 188 -6.93 -9.32 -9.67
CA CYS A 188 -7.48 -8.10 -9.08
C CYS A 188 -9.01 -8.05 -9.28
N PRO A 189 -9.79 -7.42 -8.38
CA PRO A 189 -9.40 -6.88 -7.07
C PRO A 189 -9.28 -7.94 -5.96
N HIS A 190 -9.42 -9.24 -6.25
CA HIS A 190 -9.68 -10.27 -5.24
C HIS A 190 -8.80 -11.52 -5.41
N MET A 191 -7.62 -11.52 -4.76
CA MET A 191 -6.75 -12.69 -4.68
C MET A 191 -7.15 -13.62 -3.52
N TYR A 192 -7.02 -13.15 -2.28
CA TYR A 192 -7.28 -13.93 -1.06
C TYR A 192 -8.67 -13.71 -0.45
N PHE A 193 -9.18 -12.48 -0.53
CA PHE A 193 -10.39 -12.02 0.16
C PHE A 193 -11.61 -11.96 -0.78
N ARG A 194 -12.80 -12.03 -0.19
CA ARG A 194 -14.09 -11.86 -0.88
C ARG A 194 -14.38 -10.37 -1.14
N ARG A 195 -15.29 -10.10 -2.08
CA ARG A 195 -15.72 -8.72 -2.41
C ARG A 195 -16.37 -7.99 -1.22
N GLU A 196 -17.14 -8.72 -0.40
CA GLU A 196 -17.76 -8.21 0.83
C GLU A 196 -16.71 -7.79 1.88
N GLU A 197 -15.67 -8.62 2.09
CA GLU A 197 -14.54 -8.35 3.00
C GLU A 197 -13.72 -7.14 2.54
N LEU A 198 -13.44 -7.03 1.23
CA LEU A 198 -12.73 -5.92 0.62
C LEU A 198 -13.51 -4.60 0.69
N SER A 199 -14.83 -4.64 0.48
CA SER A 199 -15.70 -3.46 0.62
C SER A 199 -15.70 -2.92 2.05
N PHE A 200 -15.84 -3.82 3.04
CA PHE A 200 -15.73 -3.47 4.46
C PHE A 200 -14.34 -2.88 4.80
N ALA A 201 -13.26 -3.49 4.30
CA ALA A 201 -11.90 -3.00 4.55
C ALA A 201 -11.67 -1.59 3.97
N ARG A 202 -12.09 -1.32 2.73
CA ARG A 202 -11.99 0.01 2.11
C ARG A 202 -12.75 1.07 2.91
N TYR A 203 -13.97 0.77 3.35
CA TYR A 203 -14.77 1.67 4.17
C TYR A 203 -14.11 1.96 5.53
N PHE A 204 -13.62 0.92 6.21
CA PHE A 204 -12.90 1.04 7.48
C PHE A 204 -11.64 1.92 7.36
N ILE A 205 -10.82 1.69 6.33
CA ILE A 205 -9.61 2.49 6.04
C ILE A 205 -10.01 3.94 5.73
N GLY A 206 -11.03 4.16 4.90
CA GLY A 206 -11.56 5.48 4.56
C GLY A 206 -12.00 6.28 5.79
N VAL A 207 -12.81 5.70 6.67
CA VAL A 207 -13.26 6.34 7.91
C VAL A 207 -12.08 6.72 8.82
N ILE A 208 -11.12 5.81 9.03
CA ILE A 208 -9.94 6.10 9.87
C ILE A 208 -9.04 7.15 9.22
N SER A 209 -8.91 7.16 7.89
CA SER A 209 -8.13 8.18 7.17
C SER A 209 -8.73 9.58 7.35
N ILE A 210 -10.06 9.73 7.35
CA ILE A 210 -10.75 11.00 7.63
C ILE A 210 -10.50 11.48 9.07
N VAL A 211 -10.52 10.56 10.05
CA VAL A 211 -10.22 10.88 11.46
C VAL A 211 -8.77 11.30 11.64
N CYS A 212 -7.82 10.60 11.02
CA CYS A 212 -6.41 10.99 11.04
C CYS A 212 -6.16 12.32 10.31
N LEU A 213 -6.77 12.53 9.15
CA LEU A 213 -6.61 13.73 8.33
C LEU A 213 -7.13 14.98 9.05
N SER A 214 -8.32 14.90 9.66
CA SER A 214 -8.88 16.01 10.46
C SER A 214 -8.05 16.31 11.71
N ALA A 215 -7.56 15.29 12.42
CA ALA A 215 -6.68 15.42 13.59
C ALA A 215 -5.33 16.08 13.25
N THR A 216 -4.66 15.59 12.21
CA THR A 216 -3.35 16.10 11.76
C THR A 216 -3.48 17.49 11.13
N LEU A 217 -4.52 17.75 10.33
CA LEU A 217 -4.83 19.08 9.78
C LEU A 217 -5.10 20.12 10.88
N PHE A 218 -5.88 19.80 11.91
CA PHE A 218 -6.08 20.69 13.06
C PHE A 218 -4.77 21.02 13.79
N THR A 219 -3.90 20.01 13.93
CA THR A 219 -2.55 20.18 14.50
C THR A 219 -1.72 21.17 13.66
N PHE A 220 -1.69 20.98 12.33
CA PHE A 220 -0.94 21.82 11.39
C PHE A 220 -1.49 23.26 11.29
N LEU A 221 -2.81 23.43 11.15
CA LEU A 221 -3.45 24.76 11.11
C LEU A 221 -3.18 25.54 12.40
N THR A 222 -3.19 24.90 13.57
CA THR A 222 -2.85 25.58 14.83
C THR A 222 -1.39 26.02 14.88
N PHE A 223 -0.46 25.25 14.29
CA PHE A 223 0.93 25.70 14.15
C PHE A 223 1.03 26.93 13.25
N LEU A 224 0.28 27.00 12.14
CA LEU A 224 0.27 28.19 11.28
C LEU A 224 -0.29 29.45 11.96
N ILE A 225 -1.20 29.29 12.94
CA ILE A 225 -1.73 30.42 13.74
C ILE A 225 -0.67 30.98 14.72
N ASP A 226 0.18 30.12 15.30
CA ASP A 226 1.27 30.54 16.20
C ASP A 226 2.52 29.70 15.97
N VAL A 227 3.28 30.07 14.94
CA VAL A 227 4.58 29.45 14.60
C VAL A 227 5.66 29.71 15.64
N THR A 228 5.49 30.72 16.50
CA THR A 228 6.53 31.17 17.46
C THR A 228 6.58 30.33 18.73
N ARG A 229 5.45 29.70 19.08
CA ARG A 229 5.23 28.87 20.26
C ARG A 229 6.02 27.55 20.27
N PHE A 230 6.35 27.00 19.11
CA PHE A 230 6.86 25.62 18.99
C PHE A 230 8.35 25.56 18.59
N ARG A 231 9.23 25.84 19.56
CA ARG A 231 10.69 25.70 19.39
C ARG A 231 11.14 24.24 19.56
N TYR A 232 12.40 23.95 19.26
CA TYR A 232 13.03 22.69 19.68
C TYR A 232 13.03 22.58 21.21
N PRO A 233 12.77 21.40 21.81
CA PRO A 233 12.64 20.08 21.18
C PRO A 233 11.23 19.71 20.68
N GLU A 234 10.20 20.56 20.79
CA GLU A 234 8.82 20.24 20.36
C GLU A 234 8.66 20.16 18.84
N ARG A 235 9.41 21.00 18.11
CA ARG A 235 9.26 21.26 16.66
C ARG A 235 9.13 20.00 15.75
N PRO A 236 9.84 18.87 15.97
CA PRO A 236 9.64 17.62 15.22
C PRO A 236 8.18 17.11 15.20
N ILE A 237 7.39 17.33 16.25
CA ILE A 237 5.99 16.86 16.35
C ILE A 237 5.10 17.50 15.26
N ILE A 238 5.46 18.69 14.76
CA ILE A 238 4.74 19.37 13.68
C ILE A 238 5.09 18.76 12.32
N PHE A 239 6.37 18.53 12.03
CA PHE A 239 6.78 17.90 10.78
C PHE A 239 6.28 16.45 10.69
N TYR A 240 6.29 15.75 11.82
CA TYR A 240 5.60 14.48 12.03
C TYR A 240 4.11 14.57 11.65
N ALA A 241 3.36 15.53 12.20
CA ALA A 241 1.94 15.69 11.89
C ALA A 241 1.69 16.00 10.41
N VAL A 242 2.55 16.79 9.76
CA VAL A 242 2.49 17.04 8.30
C VAL A 242 2.71 15.76 7.50
N CYS A 243 3.61 14.87 7.92
CA CYS A 243 3.79 13.57 7.26
C CYS A 243 2.51 12.73 7.33
N TYR A 244 1.91 12.59 8.52
CA TYR A 244 0.69 11.78 8.68
C TYR A 244 -0.56 12.44 8.09
N MET A 245 -0.58 13.77 7.92
CA MET A 245 -1.59 14.47 7.11
C MET A 245 -1.52 14.04 5.64
N MET A 246 -0.32 13.92 5.07
CA MET A 246 -0.16 13.46 3.68
C MET A 246 -0.43 11.96 3.52
N VAL A 247 0.01 11.12 4.47
CA VAL A 247 -0.32 9.67 4.49
C VAL A 247 -1.84 9.45 4.54
N SER A 248 -2.55 10.14 5.44
CA SER A 248 -4.01 10.01 5.55
C SER A 248 -4.76 10.62 4.37
N LEU A 249 -4.26 11.68 3.75
CA LEU A 249 -4.78 12.19 2.49
C LEU A 249 -4.68 11.15 1.35
N ILE A 250 -3.56 10.42 1.23
CA ILE A 250 -3.41 9.40 0.18
C ILE A 250 -4.33 8.19 0.43
N PHE A 251 -4.49 7.74 1.67
CA PHE A 251 -5.49 6.69 1.98
C PHE A 251 -6.93 7.14 1.73
N PHE A 252 -7.26 8.41 1.99
CA PHE A 252 -8.57 8.98 1.64
C PHE A 252 -8.78 9.05 0.12
N ILE A 253 -7.74 9.40 -0.65
CA ILE A 253 -7.78 9.36 -2.12
C ILE A 253 -7.94 7.92 -2.63
N GLY A 254 -7.27 6.93 -2.03
CA GLY A 254 -7.47 5.50 -2.32
C GLY A 254 -8.92 5.06 -2.12
N PHE A 255 -9.54 5.47 -1.01
CA PHE A 255 -10.97 5.23 -0.76
C PHE A 255 -11.88 5.82 -1.85
N LEU A 256 -11.57 7.00 -2.39
CA LEU A 256 -12.34 7.63 -3.48
C LEU A 256 -12.08 7.04 -4.87
N LEU A 257 -10.91 6.43 -5.10
CA LEU A 257 -10.52 5.83 -6.38
C LEU A 257 -10.79 4.31 -6.47
N GLU A 258 -11.11 3.68 -5.34
CA GLU A 258 -11.44 2.26 -5.21
C GLU A 258 -10.32 1.35 -5.76
N ASP A 259 -10.57 0.56 -6.80
CA ASP A 259 -9.56 -0.31 -7.43
C ASP A 259 -8.97 0.26 -8.73
N LYS A 260 -9.42 1.44 -9.19
CA LYS A 260 -9.07 2.02 -10.51
C LYS A 260 -7.58 2.40 -10.66
N VAL A 261 -6.83 2.44 -9.57
CA VAL A 261 -5.38 2.71 -9.55
C VAL A 261 -4.57 1.45 -9.21
N ALA A 262 -5.07 0.61 -8.30
CA ALA A 262 -4.42 -0.63 -7.87
C ALA A 262 -4.58 -1.80 -8.85
N CYS A 263 -5.62 -1.78 -9.70
CA CYS A 263 -5.90 -2.79 -10.71
C CYS A 263 -5.83 -2.23 -12.13
N ASN A 264 -5.30 -3.04 -13.05
CA ASN A 264 -5.48 -2.88 -14.49
C ASN A 264 -6.86 -3.40 -14.92
N GLY A 265 -7.48 -2.77 -15.90
CA GLY A 265 -8.76 -3.22 -16.46
C GLY A 265 -8.65 -4.58 -17.16
N ALA A 266 -9.70 -5.41 -17.04
CA ALA A 266 -9.82 -6.64 -17.81
C ALA A 266 -10.06 -6.33 -19.30
N ASN A 267 -9.60 -7.21 -20.19
CA ASN A 267 -9.86 -7.11 -21.63
C ASN A 267 -10.39 -8.45 -22.18
N PRO A 268 -11.72 -8.63 -22.27
CA PRO A 268 -12.34 -9.86 -22.75
C PRO A 268 -11.91 -10.26 -24.17
N SER A 269 -11.65 -9.30 -25.07
CA SER A 269 -11.24 -9.60 -26.46
C SER A 269 -9.86 -10.25 -26.59
N GLN A 270 -9.04 -10.17 -25.53
CA GLN A 270 -7.73 -10.82 -25.44
C GLN A 270 -7.69 -11.96 -24.40
N TYR A 271 -8.85 -12.36 -23.84
CA TYR A 271 -8.96 -13.32 -22.73
C TYR A 271 -8.15 -12.90 -21.49
N LYS A 272 -8.01 -11.59 -21.23
CA LYS A 272 -7.24 -11.04 -20.08
C LYS A 272 -8.17 -10.64 -18.92
N ALA A 273 -7.89 -11.16 -17.73
CA ALA A 273 -8.58 -10.77 -16.50
C ALA A 273 -8.06 -9.43 -15.95
N SER A 274 -8.71 -8.90 -14.91
CA SER A 274 -8.17 -7.75 -14.17
C SER A 274 -6.99 -8.21 -13.31
N THR A 275 -5.85 -7.53 -13.47
CA THR A 275 -4.59 -7.85 -12.81
C THR A 275 -4.11 -6.67 -11.96
N VAL A 276 -3.23 -6.92 -11.00
CA VAL A 276 -2.65 -5.86 -10.16
C VAL A 276 -1.73 -4.97 -10.99
N THR A 277 -1.83 -3.65 -10.79
CA THR A 277 -0.87 -2.67 -11.33
C THR A 277 0.50 -2.92 -10.70
N GLN A 278 1.52 -3.16 -11.52
CA GLN A 278 2.92 -3.22 -11.08
C GLN A 278 3.76 -2.13 -11.77
N GLY A 279 4.92 -1.81 -11.20
CA GLY A 279 5.89 -0.88 -11.76
C GLY A 279 5.38 0.56 -11.91
N SER A 280 6.18 1.36 -12.60
CA SER A 280 6.03 2.81 -12.70
C SER A 280 5.16 3.31 -13.87
N HIS A 281 4.72 2.39 -14.73
CA HIS A 281 4.00 2.70 -15.98
C HIS A 281 2.65 3.41 -15.74
N ASN A 282 1.91 3.00 -14.71
CA ASN A 282 0.67 3.68 -14.30
C ASN A 282 1.02 4.93 -13.48
N LYS A 283 1.02 6.09 -14.15
CA LYS A 283 1.38 7.40 -13.57
C LYS A 283 0.61 7.74 -12.29
N ALA A 284 -0.66 7.34 -12.15
CA ALA A 284 -1.46 7.57 -10.95
C ALA A 284 -0.97 6.70 -9.78
N CYS A 285 -0.74 5.41 -10.02
CA CYS A 285 -0.20 4.46 -9.06
C CYS A 285 1.18 4.92 -8.55
N THR A 286 2.08 5.29 -9.46
CA THR A 286 3.41 5.84 -9.16
C THR A 286 3.33 7.09 -8.30
N MET A 287 2.41 8.02 -8.59
CA MET A 287 2.22 9.24 -7.80
C MET A 287 1.72 8.95 -6.38
N LEU A 288 0.70 8.10 -6.20
CA LEU A 288 0.21 7.74 -4.87
C LEU A 288 1.30 7.01 -4.06
N PHE A 289 2.02 6.08 -4.70
CA PHE A 289 3.16 5.38 -4.09
C PHE A 289 4.25 6.35 -3.61
N MET A 290 4.72 7.25 -4.47
CA MET A 290 5.80 8.19 -4.14
C MET A 290 5.46 9.03 -2.91
N VAL A 291 4.24 9.59 -2.85
CA VAL A 291 3.79 10.42 -1.73
C VAL A 291 3.63 9.57 -0.46
N LEU A 292 2.93 8.44 -0.55
CA LEU A 292 2.65 7.58 0.60
C LEU A 292 3.93 7.02 1.23
N TYR A 293 4.82 6.43 0.43
CA TYR A 293 6.06 5.83 0.91
C TYR A 293 7.03 6.89 1.47
N PHE A 294 7.21 8.02 0.77
CA PHE A 294 8.06 9.12 1.23
C PHE A 294 7.60 9.66 2.59
N PHE A 295 6.32 10.01 2.75
CA PHE A 295 5.83 10.57 4.02
C PHE A 295 5.71 9.53 5.13
N THR A 296 5.50 8.25 4.82
CA THR A 296 5.56 7.17 5.84
C THR A 296 6.98 7.06 6.43
N MET A 297 8.01 6.99 5.58
CA MET A 297 9.41 6.88 6.01
C MET A 297 9.93 8.19 6.62
N ALA A 298 9.47 9.36 6.15
CA ALA A 298 9.77 10.62 6.81
C ALA A 298 9.14 10.69 8.20
N GLY A 299 7.94 10.14 8.38
CA GLY A 299 7.25 10.05 9.68
C GLY A 299 8.04 9.26 10.73
N SER A 300 8.65 8.13 10.36
CA SER A 300 9.47 7.34 11.29
C SER A 300 10.80 8.03 11.63
N VAL A 301 11.50 8.59 10.62
CA VAL A 301 12.74 9.34 10.86
C VAL A 301 12.47 10.60 11.71
N TRP A 302 11.32 11.28 11.56
CA TRP A 302 10.93 12.38 12.45
C TRP A 302 10.65 11.94 13.89
N TRP A 303 10.13 10.73 14.12
CA TRP A 303 10.05 10.16 15.47
C TRP A 303 11.44 9.83 16.04
N VAL A 304 12.35 9.25 15.24
CA VAL A 304 13.74 9.03 15.69
C VAL A 304 14.40 10.36 16.07
N ILE A 305 14.23 11.41 15.26
CA ILE A 305 14.70 12.77 15.59
C ILE A 305 14.07 13.29 16.89
N LEU A 306 12.78 13.02 17.16
CA LEU A 306 12.16 13.38 18.44
C LEU A 306 12.79 12.63 19.62
N THR A 307 13.14 11.34 19.49
CA THR A 307 13.88 10.61 20.54
C THR A 307 15.30 11.16 20.74
N ILE A 308 15.96 11.60 19.67
CA ILE A 308 17.29 12.25 19.71
C ILE A 308 17.19 13.61 20.43
N THR A 309 16.26 14.49 20.06
CA THR A 309 16.14 15.81 20.70
C THR A 309 15.70 15.69 22.16
N TRP A 310 14.87 14.68 22.49
CA TRP A 310 14.52 14.35 23.87
C TRP A 310 15.71 13.84 24.68
N PHE A 311 16.52 12.93 24.13
CA PHE A 311 17.74 12.44 24.77
C PHE A 311 18.76 13.58 25.00
N LEU A 312 18.94 14.47 24.03
CA LEU A 312 19.82 15.64 24.14
C LEU A 312 19.32 16.66 25.18
N ALA A 313 18.00 16.85 25.30
CA ALA A 313 17.42 17.64 26.37
C ALA A 313 17.57 16.97 27.76
N ALA A 314 17.63 15.63 27.82
CA ALA A 314 17.66 14.86 29.07
C ALA A 314 19.05 14.65 29.65
N VAL A 315 20.02 14.21 28.84
CA VAL A 315 21.31 13.70 29.33
C VAL A 315 22.37 14.81 29.37
N PRO A 316 22.78 15.43 28.26
CA PRO A 316 23.68 16.60 28.29
C PRO A 316 22.96 17.92 28.58
N LYS A 317 21.65 17.89 28.91
CA LYS A 317 20.82 19.06 29.30
C LYS A 317 20.85 20.22 28.29
N TRP A 318 20.82 19.90 26.99
CA TRP A 318 20.89 20.93 25.93
C TRP A 318 19.65 21.82 25.92
N GLY A 319 19.87 23.13 26.00
CA GLY A 319 18.83 24.13 25.76
C GLY A 319 18.38 24.17 24.29
N SER A 320 17.20 24.75 24.05
CA SER A 320 16.58 24.84 22.71
C SER A 320 17.51 25.42 21.64
N GLU A 321 18.26 26.47 21.98
CA GLU A 321 19.24 27.12 21.08
C GLU A 321 20.41 26.21 20.67
N ALA A 322 20.81 25.25 21.52
CA ALA A 322 21.87 24.30 21.20
C ALA A 322 21.37 23.21 20.24
N ILE A 323 20.12 22.78 20.39
CA ILE A 323 19.45 21.83 19.50
C ILE A 323 19.13 22.51 18.15
N GLU A 324 18.69 23.77 18.15
CA GLU A 324 18.34 24.52 16.93
C GLU A 324 19.56 24.76 16.02
N LYS A 325 20.78 24.91 16.59
CA LYS A 325 22.05 24.92 15.84
C LYS A 325 22.35 23.62 15.07
N LYS A 326 21.57 22.55 15.26
CA LYS A 326 21.65 21.28 14.51
C LYS A 326 20.42 21.02 13.63
N ALA A 327 19.46 21.95 13.56
CA ALA A 327 18.22 21.79 12.79
C ALA A 327 18.44 21.42 11.31
N LEU A 328 19.47 21.98 10.66
CA LEU A 328 19.80 21.66 9.27
C LEU A 328 20.11 20.17 9.07
N LEU A 329 20.81 19.53 10.00
CA LEU A 329 21.14 18.10 9.93
C LEU A 329 19.90 17.22 10.15
N PHE A 330 19.01 17.61 11.06
CA PHE A 330 17.73 16.92 11.27
C PHE A 330 16.86 16.99 10.01
N HIS A 331 16.74 18.16 9.38
CA HIS A 331 16.01 18.31 8.12
C HIS A 331 16.65 17.54 6.95
N ALA A 332 17.98 17.58 6.82
CA ALA A 332 18.69 16.85 5.77
C ALA A 332 18.50 15.33 5.89
N SER A 333 18.54 14.78 7.11
CA SER A 333 18.28 13.35 7.35
C SER A 333 16.81 12.97 7.15
N ALA A 334 15.87 13.74 7.71
CA ALA A 334 14.43 13.46 7.65
C ALA A 334 13.83 13.44 6.24
N TRP A 335 14.36 14.25 5.32
CA TRP A 335 13.89 14.29 3.93
C TRP A 335 14.81 13.51 2.98
N GLY A 336 16.12 13.51 3.23
CA GLY A 336 17.11 12.84 2.39
C GLY A 336 17.05 11.32 2.45
N ILE A 337 16.84 10.72 3.63
CA ILE A 337 16.76 9.26 3.77
C ILE A 337 15.52 8.70 3.02
N PRO A 338 14.27 9.21 3.27
CA PRO A 338 13.10 8.78 2.52
C PRO A 338 13.21 9.06 1.02
N GLY A 339 13.69 10.25 0.63
CA GLY A 339 13.86 10.60 -0.79
C GLY A 339 14.80 9.65 -1.53
N THR A 340 15.91 9.26 -0.90
CA THR A 340 16.85 8.28 -1.45
C THR A 340 16.19 6.91 -1.61
N LEU A 341 15.46 6.43 -0.61
CA LEU A 341 14.76 5.15 -0.66
C LEU A 341 13.67 5.13 -1.76
N THR A 342 12.87 6.20 -1.88
CA THR A 342 11.87 6.34 -2.96
C THR A 342 12.53 6.28 -4.33
N ILE A 343 13.63 7.01 -4.55
CA ILE A 343 14.35 7.02 -5.84
C ILE A 343 14.89 5.62 -6.20
N ILE A 344 15.42 4.88 -5.23
CA ILE A 344 15.89 3.51 -5.46
C ILE A 344 14.72 2.58 -5.85
N LEU A 345 13.57 2.67 -5.18
CA LEU A 345 12.40 1.85 -5.52
C LEU A 345 11.81 2.17 -6.90
N LEU A 346 11.81 3.44 -7.31
CA LEU A 346 11.46 3.84 -8.67
C LEU A 346 12.42 3.24 -9.70
N ALA A 347 13.74 3.35 -9.45
CA ALA A 347 14.78 2.81 -10.34
C ALA A 347 14.75 1.27 -10.44
N MET A 348 14.29 0.58 -9.38
CA MET A 348 14.10 -0.88 -9.37
C MET A 348 12.74 -1.33 -9.93
N ASN A 349 11.85 -0.40 -10.31
CA ASN A 349 10.47 -0.67 -10.76
C ASN A 349 9.61 -1.47 -9.76
N LYS A 350 9.94 -1.42 -8.45
CA LYS A 350 9.30 -2.25 -7.39
C LYS A 350 8.09 -1.55 -6.74
N ILE A 351 7.12 -1.20 -7.57
CA ILE A 351 5.84 -0.61 -7.17
C ILE A 351 4.72 -1.64 -7.39
N GLU A 352 3.79 -1.75 -6.44
CA GLU A 352 2.72 -2.75 -6.45
C GLU A 352 1.38 -2.13 -6.00
N GLY A 353 0.29 -2.47 -6.68
CA GLY A 353 -1.07 -2.05 -6.30
C GLY A 353 -1.61 -2.81 -5.08
N ASP A 354 -2.13 -2.06 -4.10
CA ASP A 354 -2.81 -2.61 -2.93
C ASP A 354 -4.32 -2.72 -3.22
N ASN A 355 -4.77 -3.94 -3.55
CA ASN A 355 -6.17 -4.22 -3.86
C ASN A 355 -7.12 -4.12 -2.64
N ILE A 356 -6.59 -4.07 -1.40
CA ILE A 356 -7.36 -3.86 -0.18
C ILE A 356 -7.61 -2.36 0.03
N SER A 357 -6.57 -1.53 -0.03
CA SER A 357 -6.65 -0.12 0.35
C SER A 357 -6.82 0.87 -0.82
N GLY A 358 -6.67 0.42 -2.07
CA GLY A 358 -6.91 1.22 -3.28
C GLY A 358 -5.76 2.16 -3.70
N VAL A 359 -4.64 2.13 -2.96
CA VAL A 359 -3.41 2.88 -3.27
C VAL A 359 -2.34 1.95 -3.85
N CYS A 360 -1.12 2.47 -4.05
CA CYS A 360 0.04 1.66 -4.40
C CYS A 360 1.12 1.76 -3.34
N PHE A 361 1.81 0.64 -3.07
CA PHE A 361 2.85 0.52 -2.06
C PHE A 361 3.98 -0.40 -2.56
N VAL A 362 4.79 -0.93 -1.64
CA VAL A 362 5.93 -1.83 -1.93
C VAL A 362 5.94 -3.00 -0.94
N GLY A 363 6.24 -4.20 -1.43
CA GLY A 363 6.37 -5.41 -0.62
C GLY A 363 5.06 -6.17 -0.37
N LEU A 364 4.01 -5.85 -1.13
CA LEU A 364 2.72 -6.54 -1.14
C LEU A 364 2.87 -7.97 -1.69
N TYR A 365 3.67 -8.16 -2.74
CA TYR A 365 3.95 -9.48 -3.32
C TYR A 365 5.44 -9.81 -3.18
N ASP A 366 6.36 -8.90 -3.52
CA ASP A 366 7.80 -9.12 -3.35
C ASP A 366 8.27 -9.10 -1.87
N VAL A 367 8.66 -10.28 -1.37
CA VAL A 367 9.19 -10.47 0.00
C VAL A 367 10.53 -9.76 0.24
N HIS A 368 11.40 -9.65 -0.77
CA HIS A 368 12.68 -8.97 -0.66
C HIS A 368 12.49 -7.45 -0.59
N ALA A 369 11.57 -6.92 -1.39
CA ALA A 369 11.19 -5.51 -1.34
C ALA A 369 10.61 -5.15 0.04
N LEU A 370 9.68 -5.96 0.57
CA LEU A 370 9.15 -5.81 1.93
C LEU A 370 10.27 -5.78 2.98
N ARG A 371 11.17 -6.77 2.95
CA ARG A 371 12.23 -6.95 3.94
C ARG A 371 13.20 -5.77 3.96
N TYR A 372 13.71 -5.35 2.80
CA TYR A 372 14.80 -4.38 2.73
C TYR A 372 14.34 -2.92 2.69
N PHE A 373 13.15 -2.62 2.14
CA PHE A 373 12.67 -1.25 1.97
C PHE A 373 11.54 -0.84 2.92
N VAL A 374 10.94 -1.78 3.67
CA VAL A 374 9.93 -1.46 4.70
C VAL A 374 10.39 -1.94 6.07
N LEU A 375 10.66 -3.25 6.22
CA LEU A 375 10.92 -3.85 7.52
C LEU A 375 12.27 -3.43 8.12
N ALA A 376 13.35 -3.46 7.33
CA ALA A 376 14.69 -3.10 7.82
C ALA A 376 14.82 -1.63 8.26
N PRO A 377 14.31 -0.61 7.52
CA PRO A 377 14.28 0.78 8.00
C PRO A 377 13.48 0.95 9.29
N LEU A 378 12.25 0.42 9.37
CA LEU A 378 11.40 0.56 10.55
C LEU A 378 11.98 -0.14 11.79
N CYS A 379 12.60 -1.31 11.62
CA CYS A 379 13.30 -2.00 12.71
C CYS A 379 14.55 -1.24 13.17
N LEU A 380 15.31 -0.62 12.24
CA LEU A 380 16.46 0.21 12.59
C LEU A 380 16.03 1.45 13.39
N ASP A 381 14.98 2.15 12.91
CA ASP A 381 14.39 3.30 13.59
C ASP A 381 13.94 2.93 15.02
N VAL A 382 13.21 1.82 15.18
CA VAL A 382 12.78 1.33 16.51
C VAL A 382 13.98 1.01 17.41
N VAL A 383 15.01 0.30 16.94
CA VAL A 383 16.19 -0.02 17.76
C VAL A 383 16.91 1.25 18.23
N VAL A 384 17.10 2.23 17.34
CA VAL A 384 17.72 3.51 17.68
C VAL A 384 16.84 4.27 18.68
N GLY A 385 15.56 4.49 18.37
CA GLY A 385 14.64 5.26 19.21
C GLY A 385 14.41 4.65 20.59
N VAL A 386 14.24 3.33 20.68
CA VAL A 386 14.12 2.62 21.98
C VAL A 386 15.40 2.71 22.79
N SER A 387 16.58 2.60 22.18
CA SER A 387 17.85 2.73 22.90
C SER A 387 18.02 4.14 23.51
N LEU A 388 17.63 5.18 22.78
CA LEU A 388 17.68 6.58 23.23
C LEU A 388 16.63 6.87 24.31
N LEU A 389 15.42 6.35 24.16
CA LEU A 389 14.36 6.46 25.16
C LEU A 389 14.78 5.79 26.49
N LEU A 390 15.29 4.55 26.44
CA LEU A 390 15.79 3.86 27.62
C LEU A 390 16.96 4.60 28.28
N ALA A 391 17.95 5.06 27.51
CA ALA A 391 19.09 5.79 28.05
C ALA A 391 18.68 7.11 28.73
N GLY A 392 17.74 7.86 28.15
CA GLY A 392 17.19 9.07 28.77
C GLY A 392 16.34 8.79 30.01
N ILE A 393 15.55 7.70 30.04
CA ILE A 393 14.80 7.28 31.25
C ILE A 393 15.78 6.92 32.39
N ILE A 394 16.82 6.15 32.09
CA ILE A 394 17.86 5.76 33.07
C ILE A 394 18.57 7.00 33.61
N SER A 395 18.94 7.95 32.74
CA SER A 395 19.56 9.22 33.16
C SER A 395 18.62 10.08 34.01
N LEU A 396 17.34 10.21 33.64
CA LEU A 396 16.34 10.92 34.41
C LEU A 396 16.15 10.30 35.81
N ASN A 397 16.20 8.97 35.92
CA ASN A 397 16.06 8.28 37.20
C ASN A 397 17.30 8.47 38.09
N ARG A 398 18.53 8.48 37.52
CA ARG A 398 19.74 8.83 38.29
C ARG A 398 19.69 10.27 38.80
N VAL A 399 19.39 11.23 37.92
CA VAL A 399 19.37 12.67 38.29
C VAL A 399 18.34 13.00 39.37
N ARG A 400 17.24 12.25 39.48
CA ARG A 400 16.24 12.42 40.57
C ARG A 400 16.75 12.04 41.97
N ILE A 401 17.81 11.23 42.07
CA ILE A 401 18.30 10.69 43.35
C ILE A 401 19.29 11.68 44.03
N GLU A 402 19.92 12.57 43.26
CA GLU A 402 21.24 13.09 43.63
C GLU A 402 21.31 14.63 43.81
N ILE A 403 20.24 15.40 43.52
CA ILE A 403 20.29 16.88 43.52
C ILE A 403 19.06 17.53 44.19
N PRO A 404 19.21 18.21 45.35
CA PRO A 404 18.12 18.91 46.04
C PRO A 404 18.24 20.46 45.99
N LEU A 405 18.15 21.09 44.81
CA LEU A 405 18.06 22.56 44.67
C LEU A 405 17.20 23.00 43.46
N GLU A 406 16.66 24.23 43.52
CA GLU A 406 15.87 24.91 42.47
C GLU A 406 14.57 24.21 42.01
N LYS A 407 13.81 23.63 42.96
CA LYS A 407 12.65 22.75 42.72
C LYS A 407 11.65 23.26 41.66
N GLU A 408 11.17 24.49 41.73
CA GLU A 408 10.00 24.92 40.94
C GLU A 408 10.25 24.94 39.43
N ASN A 409 11.46 25.31 39.00
CA ASN A 409 11.82 25.34 37.59
C ASN A 409 12.24 23.95 37.07
N GLN A 410 12.86 23.13 37.92
CA GLN A 410 13.11 21.71 37.60
C GLN A 410 11.80 20.94 37.40
N ASP A 411 10.80 21.15 38.26
CA ASP A 411 9.48 20.53 38.16
C ASP A 411 8.79 20.81 36.82
N LYS A 412 8.88 22.05 36.31
CA LYS A 412 8.33 22.45 35.01
C LYS A 412 9.03 21.72 33.87
N LEU A 413 10.36 21.66 33.91
CA LEU A 413 11.18 20.95 32.90
C LEU A 413 10.90 19.44 32.91
N VAL A 414 10.85 18.82 34.10
CA VAL A 414 10.56 17.38 34.25
C VAL A 414 9.16 17.03 33.76
N LYS A 415 8.13 17.84 34.09
CA LYS A 415 6.76 17.65 33.58
C LYS A 415 6.69 17.76 32.05
N PHE A 416 7.43 18.70 31.47
CA PHE A 416 7.56 18.86 30.02
C PHE A 416 8.24 17.65 29.35
N MET A 417 9.36 17.16 29.91
CA MET A 417 10.09 16.01 29.37
C MET A 417 9.31 14.71 29.48
N ILE A 418 8.54 14.50 30.56
CA ILE A 418 7.63 13.36 30.70
C ILE A 418 6.59 13.39 29.56
N ARG A 419 6.03 14.56 29.23
CA ARG A 419 5.03 14.71 28.16
C ARG A 419 5.57 14.26 26.79
N ILE A 420 6.82 14.59 26.46
CA ILE A 420 7.47 14.14 25.22
C ILE A 420 7.73 12.62 25.25
N GLY A 421 8.19 12.09 26.39
CA GLY A 421 8.41 10.65 26.56
C GLY A 421 7.12 9.84 26.37
N VAL A 422 6.01 10.29 26.97
CA VAL A 422 4.68 9.67 26.79
C VAL A 422 4.22 9.74 25.33
N PHE A 423 4.41 10.86 24.63
CA PHE A 423 4.10 10.96 23.20
C PHE A 423 4.94 9.96 22.37
N SER A 424 6.24 9.83 22.68
CA SER A 424 7.13 8.88 21.99
C SER A 424 6.76 7.41 22.23
N ILE A 425 6.19 7.09 23.41
CA ILE A 425 5.65 5.75 23.72
C ILE A 425 4.31 5.50 23.01
N LEU A 426 3.44 6.51 22.92
CA LEU A 426 2.19 6.45 22.14
C LEU A 426 2.41 6.26 20.64
N TYR A 427 3.58 6.65 20.11
CA TYR A 427 4.04 6.28 18.78
C TYR A 427 4.55 4.84 18.70
N LEU A 428 5.41 4.46 19.66
CA LEU A 428 6.11 3.17 19.66
C LEU A 428 5.15 1.98 19.69
N VAL A 429 4.05 2.05 20.44
CA VAL A 429 3.11 0.92 20.55
C VAL A 429 2.44 0.58 19.21
N PRO A 430 1.79 1.51 18.47
CA PRO A 430 1.33 1.26 17.11
C PRO A 430 2.43 0.78 16.15
N LEU A 431 3.63 1.34 16.20
CA LEU A 431 4.72 0.92 15.31
C LEU A 431 5.19 -0.53 15.59
N LEU A 432 5.27 -0.95 16.85
CA LEU A 432 5.59 -2.34 17.19
C LEU A 432 4.52 -3.32 16.71
N VAL A 433 3.23 -2.95 16.79
CA VAL A 433 2.13 -3.76 16.24
C VAL A 433 2.18 -3.82 14.71
N LEU A 434 2.47 -2.69 14.04
CA LEU A 434 2.64 -2.60 12.59
C LEU A 434 3.81 -3.47 12.08
N ILE A 435 4.96 -3.41 12.77
CA ILE A 435 6.11 -4.30 12.51
C ILE A 435 5.73 -5.76 12.75
N GLY A 436 4.93 -6.06 13.78
CA GLY A 436 4.34 -7.38 14.02
C GLY A 436 3.49 -7.89 12.86
N CYS A 437 2.63 -7.06 12.28
CA CYS A 437 1.87 -7.40 11.07
C CYS A 437 2.80 -7.74 9.90
N TYR A 438 3.84 -6.93 9.64
CA TYR A 438 4.78 -7.19 8.55
C TYR A 438 5.62 -8.47 8.77
N PHE A 439 6.02 -8.79 10.00
CA PHE A 439 6.65 -10.07 10.31
C PHE A 439 5.71 -11.27 10.12
N TYR A 440 4.43 -11.14 10.49
CA TYR A 440 3.43 -12.18 10.27
C TYR A 440 3.16 -12.39 8.77
N GLU A 441 2.96 -11.32 8.00
CA GLU A 441 2.87 -11.39 6.54
C GLU A 441 4.11 -12.07 5.93
N GLN A 442 5.31 -11.67 6.33
CA GLN A 442 6.54 -12.29 5.82
C GLN A 442 6.65 -13.79 6.18
N ALA A 443 6.20 -14.20 7.37
CA ALA A 443 6.28 -15.59 7.82
C ALA A 443 5.25 -16.51 7.15
N TYR A 444 4.02 -16.04 6.94
CA TYR A 444 2.92 -16.86 6.42
C TYR A 444 2.69 -16.73 4.91
N ARG A 445 3.30 -15.75 4.21
CA ARG A 445 3.06 -15.52 2.77
C ARG A 445 3.19 -16.79 1.94
N GLY A 446 4.28 -17.57 2.04
CA GLY A 446 4.43 -18.82 1.29
C GLY A 446 3.36 -19.88 1.56
N VAL A 447 2.71 -19.86 2.74
CA VAL A 447 1.57 -20.73 3.07
C VAL A 447 0.29 -20.22 2.39
N TRP A 448 0.08 -18.90 2.36
CA TRP A 448 -1.05 -18.30 1.65
C TRP A 448 -0.94 -18.47 0.14
N GLU A 449 0.25 -18.33 -0.43
CA GLU A 449 0.53 -18.49 -1.86
C GLU A 449 0.30 -19.93 -2.32
N THR A 450 0.87 -20.91 -1.60
CA THR A 450 0.65 -22.33 -1.88
C THR A 450 -0.80 -22.75 -1.64
N THR A 451 -1.48 -22.20 -0.63
CA THR A 451 -2.92 -22.41 -0.42
C THR A 451 -3.74 -21.83 -1.58
N TRP A 452 -3.44 -20.62 -2.04
CA TRP A 452 -4.11 -19.97 -3.17
C TRP A 452 -3.96 -20.78 -4.45
N VAL A 453 -2.73 -21.20 -4.81
CA VAL A 453 -2.50 -22.07 -5.98
C VAL A 453 -3.29 -23.37 -5.84
N GLN A 454 -3.22 -24.03 -4.69
CA GLN A 454 -3.90 -25.31 -4.45
C GLN A 454 -5.44 -25.21 -4.47
N GLU A 455 -6.02 -24.07 -4.11
CA GLU A 455 -7.48 -23.84 -4.18
C GLU A 455 -7.93 -23.41 -5.59
N ARG A 456 -7.13 -22.60 -6.29
CA ARG A 456 -7.50 -21.93 -7.55
C ARG A 456 -6.94 -22.58 -8.80
N CYS A 457 -6.11 -23.61 -8.68
CA CYS A 457 -5.46 -24.29 -9.82
C CYS A 457 -6.45 -24.76 -10.90
N ARG A 458 -7.67 -25.19 -10.51
CA ARG A 458 -8.73 -25.61 -11.45
C ARG A 458 -9.51 -24.47 -12.10
N GLU A 459 -9.41 -23.25 -11.58
CA GLU A 459 -10.14 -22.07 -12.05
C GLU A 459 -9.31 -21.26 -13.05
N TYR A 460 -7.98 -21.25 -12.86
CA TYR A 460 -7.00 -20.64 -13.77
C TYR A 460 -6.19 -21.67 -14.57
N HIS A 461 -6.63 -22.93 -14.57
CA HIS A 461 -6.02 -24.05 -15.32
C HIS A 461 -4.51 -24.22 -15.08
N ILE A 462 -4.07 -23.91 -13.86
CA ILE A 462 -2.69 -24.06 -13.38
C ILE A 462 -2.48 -25.52 -12.92
N PRO A 463 -1.30 -26.13 -13.13
CA PRO A 463 -0.96 -27.44 -12.59
C PRO A 463 -1.15 -27.56 -11.06
N CYS A 464 -2.22 -28.25 -10.66
CA CYS A 464 -2.54 -28.50 -9.25
C CYS A 464 -1.46 -29.36 -8.58
N PRO A 465 -0.93 -28.98 -7.40
CA PRO A 465 0.02 -29.82 -6.68
C PRO A 465 -0.63 -31.15 -6.27
N TYR A 466 0.06 -32.26 -6.55
CA TYR A 466 -0.45 -33.61 -6.32
C TYR A 466 -0.77 -33.84 -4.84
N LYS A 467 -2.06 -33.91 -4.51
CA LYS A 467 -2.52 -34.46 -3.22
C LYS A 467 -2.59 -35.99 -3.34
N PRO A 468 -1.86 -36.76 -2.51
CA PRO A 468 -2.18 -38.17 -2.37
C PRO A 468 -3.62 -38.28 -1.86
N LYS A 469 -4.50 -38.90 -2.66
CA LYS A 469 -5.88 -39.17 -2.23
C LYS A 469 -5.80 -40.13 -1.04
N CYS A 470 -6.16 -39.67 0.15
CA CYS A 470 -6.46 -40.54 1.28
C CYS A 470 -7.68 -41.40 0.93
N GLN A 471 -7.42 -42.55 0.32
CA GLN A 471 -8.44 -43.37 -0.29
C GLN A 471 -9.31 -44.02 0.79
N ARG A 472 -10.59 -43.66 0.83
CA ARG A 472 -11.61 -44.38 1.63
C ARG A 472 -11.96 -45.73 1.00
N THR A 473 -10.98 -46.64 0.95
CA THR A 473 -11.25 -48.07 0.79
C THR A 473 -11.30 -48.72 2.17
N GLY A 474 -12.50 -49.05 2.62
CA GLY A 474 -12.68 -49.90 3.80
C GLY A 474 -12.32 -51.34 3.48
N SER A 475 -11.06 -51.72 3.66
CA SER A 475 -10.60 -53.12 3.78
C SER A 475 -9.14 -53.17 4.26
N PRO A 476 -8.84 -53.82 5.39
CA PRO A 476 -7.46 -54.04 5.82
C PRO A 476 -6.86 -55.27 5.12
N LYS A 477 -5.68 -55.13 4.52
CA LYS A 477 -4.77 -56.26 4.24
C LYS A 477 -3.35 -55.87 4.66
N PHE A 478 -2.66 -56.84 5.27
CA PHE A 478 -1.33 -56.66 5.86
C PHE A 478 -0.24 -56.51 4.78
N GLY A 479 0.75 -55.66 5.06
CA GLY A 479 2.03 -55.53 4.35
C GLY A 479 3.06 -54.86 5.29
N PRO A 480 4.32 -55.34 5.40
CA PRO A 480 5.23 -54.87 6.46
C PRO A 480 5.91 -53.52 6.20
N LEU A 481 6.52 -52.97 7.24
CA LEU A 481 7.21 -51.68 7.24
C LEU A 481 8.49 -51.69 6.39
N LEU A 482 8.68 -50.65 5.56
CA LEU A 482 9.91 -49.84 5.60
C LEU A 482 9.67 -48.42 5.02
N SER A 483 10.61 -47.52 5.30
CA SER A 483 10.76 -46.14 4.77
C SER A 483 9.68 -45.08 5.10
N SER A 484 9.96 -44.34 6.18
CA SER A 484 9.77 -42.87 6.37
C SER A 484 8.37 -42.21 6.30
N PRO A 485 7.96 -41.42 7.32
CA PRO A 485 6.70 -40.69 7.30
C PRO A 485 6.78 -39.39 6.49
N VAL A 486 6.23 -39.38 5.26
CA VAL A 486 5.98 -38.14 4.50
C VAL A 486 4.85 -37.34 5.18
N LYS A 487 5.21 -36.50 6.16
CA LYS A 487 4.30 -35.71 6.97
C LYS A 487 3.75 -34.47 6.24
N GLN A 488 3.34 -34.61 4.98
CA GLN A 488 2.67 -33.57 4.20
C GLN A 488 1.17 -33.47 4.54
N VAL A 489 0.87 -33.07 5.78
CA VAL A 489 -0.38 -32.34 6.04
C VAL A 489 -0.10 -30.90 5.63
N THR A 490 -0.45 -30.53 4.39
CA THR A 490 -0.37 -29.13 3.95
C THR A 490 -1.36 -28.31 4.78
N GLN A 491 -0.82 -27.51 5.72
CA GLN A 491 -1.61 -26.67 6.60
C GLN A 491 -2.18 -25.49 5.81
N THR A 492 -3.31 -25.73 5.14
CA THR A 492 -4.02 -24.70 4.37
C THR A 492 -4.57 -23.63 5.30
N SER A 493 -3.99 -22.44 5.23
CA SER A 493 -4.46 -21.24 5.94
C SER A 493 -4.61 -20.11 4.95
N ARG A 494 -5.72 -19.38 5.04
CA ARG A 494 -5.91 -18.10 4.34
C ARG A 494 -5.44 -16.95 5.26
N PRO A 495 -5.08 -15.77 4.71
CA PRO A 495 -4.78 -14.60 5.54
C PRO A 495 -6.02 -14.11 6.29
N ASP A 496 -5.86 -13.76 7.56
CA ASP A 496 -6.93 -13.18 8.38
C ASP A 496 -7.12 -11.69 8.07
N LEU A 497 -8.32 -11.29 7.63
CA LEU A 497 -8.65 -9.89 7.31
C LEU A 497 -8.33 -8.94 8.47
N ILE A 498 -8.54 -9.39 9.71
CA ILE A 498 -8.30 -8.61 10.94
C ILE A 498 -6.85 -8.10 11.03
N LEU A 499 -5.87 -8.88 10.58
CA LEU A 499 -4.46 -8.47 10.60
C LEU A 499 -4.19 -7.31 9.62
N PHE A 500 -4.83 -7.33 8.46
CA PHE A 500 -4.74 -6.25 7.47
C PHE A 500 -5.45 -5.00 7.98
N LEU A 501 -6.65 -5.13 8.55
CA LEU A 501 -7.35 -4.03 9.23
C LEU A 501 -6.49 -3.42 10.35
N MET A 502 -5.84 -4.26 11.17
CA MET A 502 -4.91 -3.82 12.21
C MET A 502 -3.68 -3.09 11.65
N LYS A 503 -3.11 -3.55 10.52
CA LYS A 503 -2.01 -2.88 9.81
C LYS A 503 -2.37 -1.43 9.44
N TYR A 504 -3.48 -1.22 8.71
CA TYR A 504 -3.89 0.13 8.30
C TYR A 504 -4.36 0.98 9.48
N LEU A 505 -5.04 0.38 10.48
CA LEU A 505 -5.41 1.05 11.73
C LEU A 505 -4.18 1.62 12.43
N MET A 506 -3.13 0.82 12.65
CA MET A 506 -1.92 1.29 13.34
C MET A 506 -1.14 2.32 12.53
N ALA A 507 -1.09 2.18 11.20
CA ALA A 507 -0.45 3.15 10.30
C ALA A 507 -1.12 4.54 10.32
N LEU A 508 -2.42 4.63 10.62
CA LEU A 508 -3.18 5.88 10.67
C LEU A 508 -3.41 6.42 12.09
N VAL A 509 -3.72 5.55 13.07
CA VAL A 509 -3.92 5.93 14.48
C VAL A 509 -2.72 6.69 15.04
N VAL A 510 -1.51 6.35 14.60
CA VAL A 510 -0.27 6.95 15.07
C VAL A 510 -0.17 8.46 14.75
N GLY A 511 -0.94 8.98 13.78
CA GLY A 511 -1.06 10.42 13.53
C GLY A 511 -1.90 11.18 14.58
N ILE A 512 -2.92 10.54 15.15
CA ILE A 512 -3.91 11.16 16.05
C ILE A 512 -3.28 11.77 17.34
N PRO A 513 -2.26 11.16 17.98
CA PRO A 513 -1.59 11.72 19.16
C PRO A 513 -1.13 13.19 19.06
N SER A 514 -0.89 13.73 17.85
CA SER A 514 -0.44 15.12 17.69
C SER A 514 -1.47 16.15 18.20
N VAL A 515 -2.76 15.81 18.19
CA VAL A 515 -3.83 16.68 18.71
C VAL A 515 -3.67 16.92 20.21
N PHE A 516 -3.27 15.91 21.00
CA PHE A 516 -3.02 16.08 22.44
C PHE A 516 -1.78 16.94 22.73
N TRP A 517 -0.85 17.09 21.77
CA TRP A 517 0.26 18.02 21.90
C TRP A 517 -0.21 19.48 21.81
N VAL A 518 -1.07 19.75 20.84
CA VAL A 518 -1.52 21.08 20.47
C VAL A 518 -2.72 21.55 21.31
N GLY A 519 -3.59 20.64 21.73
CA GLY A 519 -4.77 20.90 22.56
C GLY A 519 -4.41 21.55 23.90
N SER A 520 -4.87 22.78 24.12
CA SER A 520 -4.63 23.54 25.36
C SER A 520 -5.63 24.69 25.52
N LYS A 521 -5.77 25.25 26.73
CA LYS A 521 -6.57 26.46 26.96
C LYS A 521 -6.12 27.65 26.09
N LYS A 522 -4.82 27.80 25.85
CA LYS A 522 -4.27 28.83 24.93
C LYS A 522 -4.71 28.62 23.49
N THR A 523 -4.73 27.36 23.04
CA THR A 523 -5.19 26.99 21.70
C THR A 523 -6.66 27.35 21.48
N CYS A 524 -7.53 27.03 22.45
CA CYS A 524 -8.94 27.45 22.41
C CYS A 524 -9.07 28.98 22.31
N PHE A 525 -8.28 29.73 23.10
CA PHE A 525 -8.30 31.20 23.07
C PHE A 525 -7.82 31.79 21.74
N GLU A 526 -6.73 31.30 21.14
CA GLU A 526 -6.23 31.81 19.86
C GLU A 526 -7.17 31.45 18.69
N TRP A 527 -7.76 30.25 18.67
CA TRP A 527 -8.81 29.89 17.70
C TRP A 527 -10.07 30.76 17.87
N ALA A 528 -10.51 31.03 19.10
CA ALA A 528 -11.61 31.95 19.36
C ALA A 528 -11.27 33.40 18.91
N SER A 529 -10.05 33.87 19.17
CA SER A 529 -9.56 35.17 18.71
C SER A 529 -9.48 35.28 17.19
N PHE A 530 -9.16 34.17 16.50
CA PHE A 530 -9.15 34.05 15.05
C PHE A 530 -10.57 34.11 14.46
N PHE A 531 -11.51 33.29 14.96
CA PHE A 531 -12.91 33.30 14.50
C PHE A 531 -13.64 34.60 14.85
N HIS A 532 -13.35 35.24 15.98
CA HIS A 532 -13.86 36.58 16.33
C HIS A 532 -13.08 37.74 15.67
N GLY A 533 -12.33 37.47 14.60
CA GLY A 533 -11.82 38.51 13.68
C GLY A 533 -10.72 39.43 14.21
N ARG A 534 -10.16 39.16 15.42
CA ARG A 534 -9.08 39.97 16.00
C ARG A 534 -7.74 39.64 15.34
N LYS A 535 -7.54 40.12 14.10
CA LYS A 535 -6.22 40.18 13.46
C LYS A 535 -5.26 40.96 14.37
N LYS A 536 -4.25 40.28 14.92
CA LYS A 536 -3.11 40.91 15.59
C LYS A 536 -2.24 41.59 14.52
N THR A 537 -2.55 42.84 14.17
CA THR A 537 -1.86 43.66 13.15
C THR A 537 -0.46 44.13 13.60
N ALA A 538 0.36 43.21 14.13
CA ALA A 538 1.67 43.47 14.73
C ALA A 538 2.77 42.56 14.16
N GLY A 539 2.47 41.30 13.79
CA GLY A 539 3.49 40.34 13.35
C GLY A 539 4.00 40.52 11.91
N VAL A 540 3.18 41.10 11.01
CA VAL A 540 3.45 41.10 9.55
C VAL A 540 4.73 41.87 9.18
N ASN A 541 5.15 42.85 9.97
CA ASN A 541 6.40 43.59 9.73
C ASN A 541 7.66 42.83 10.22
N GLU A 542 7.56 41.93 11.21
CA GLU A 542 8.67 41.04 11.56
C GLU A 542 8.81 39.91 10.54
N SER A 543 7.70 39.35 10.04
CA SER A 543 7.72 38.33 8.97
C SER A 543 8.54 38.78 7.75
N ARG A 544 8.51 40.07 7.41
CA ARG A 544 9.21 40.62 6.25
C ARG A 544 10.71 40.87 6.48
N GLN A 545 11.19 40.86 7.73
CA GLN A 545 12.61 40.90 8.06
C GLN A 545 13.24 39.49 8.16
N VAL A 546 12.44 38.45 8.39
CA VAL A 546 12.92 37.05 8.48
C VAL A 546 13.13 36.41 7.09
N PHE A 547 12.59 37.00 6.02
CA PHE A 547 12.75 36.54 4.64
C PHE A 547 13.95 37.15 3.89
N GLN A 548 14.81 37.92 4.57
CA GLN A 548 16.07 38.39 4.01
C GLN A 548 17.22 37.52 4.53
N GLU A 549 17.90 36.82 3.62
CA GLU A 549 19.05 35.98 3.98
C GLU A 549 20.17 36.83 4.60
N PRO A 550 20.89 36.31 5.62
CA PRO A 550 22.12 36.94 6.08
C PRO A 550 23.23 36.70 5.03
N ASP A 551 23.66 37.77 4.35
CA ASP A 551 24.72 37.74 3.32
C ASP A 551 26.01 37.08 3.81
N PHE A 552 26.14 35.77 3.55
CA PHE A 552 27.27 34.96 3.98
C PHE A 552 28.59 35.49 3.39
N ALA A 553 28.53 36.06 2.18
CA ALA A 553 29.63 36.70 1.48
C ALA A 553 30.26 37.87 2.26
N GLN A 554 29.48 38.61 3.07
CA GLN A 554 29.99 39.80 3.78
C GLN A 554 30.62 39.45 5.15
N SER A 555 30.64 38.17 5.54
CA SER A 555 31.33 37.70 6.75
C SER A 555 32.85 37.50 6.58
N LEU A 556 33.32 37.35 5.34
CA LEU A 556 34.73 37.06 5.01
C LEU A 556 35.62 38.31 4.89
N LEU A 557 35.07 39.52 5.06
CA LEU A 557 35.77 40.80 4.89
C LEU A 557 35.48 41.77 6.05
N ARG A 558 35.63 41.32 7.30
CA ARG A 558 35.47 42.21 8.47
C ARG A 558 36.60 42.05 9.50
N ASP A 559 37.23 43.17 9.79
CA ASP A 559 38.42 43.32 10.64
C ASP A 559 38.09 43.05 12.14
N PRO A 560 38.99 42.43 12.95
CA PRO A 560 38.62 41.86 14.24
C PRO A 560 38.16 42.84 15.34
N ASN A 561 38.43 44.14 15.21
CA ASN A 561 38.44 45.08 16.33
C ASN A 561 37.23 46.02 16.39
N THR A 562 36.01 45.47 16.52
CA THR A 562 34.80 46.28 16.85
C THR A 562 33.97 45.66 18.00
N PRO A 563 33.67 46.40 19.09
CA PRO A 563 33.02 45.83 20.28
C PRO A 563 31.50 45.67 20.12
N ILE A 564 30.97 44.56 20.65
CA ILE A 564 29.55 44.18 20.51
C ILE A 564 28.69 44.79 21.62
N VAL A 565 27.92 45.82 21.29
CA VAL A 565 26.91 46.40 22.21
C VAL A 565 25.57 45.66 22.09
N ARG A 566 25.27 44.77 23.05
CA ARG A 566 23.95 44.13 23.17
C ARG A 566 22.97 45.00 24.00
N LYS A 567 21.90 45.49 23.38
CA LYS A 567 20.75 46.06 24.12
C LYS A 567 19.87 44.95 24.70
N SER A 568 19.90 44.77 26.02
CA SER A 568 18.97 43.91 26.75
C SER A 568 17.58 44.57 26.82
N ARG A 569 16.59 44.01 26.10
CA ARG A 569 15.20 44.51 26.11
C ARG A 569 14.40 43.85 27.24
N GLY A 570 14.57 44.37 28.47
CA GLY A 570 13.93 43.82 29.67
C GLY A 570 12.40 43.88 29.63
N THR A 571 11.74 42.82 30.07
CA THR A 571 10.28 42.75 30.22
C THR A 571 9.85 43.39 31.54
N SER A 572 9.11 44.49 31.48
CA SER A 572 8.51 45.11 32.66
C SER A 572 7.35 44.28 33.19
N THR A 573 7.43 43.85 34.44
CA THR A 573 6.29 43.42 35.26
C THR A 573 6.17 44.36 36.44
N GLN A 574 5.01 44.99 36.62
CA GLN A 574 4.77 45.90 37.74
C GLN A 574 4.71 45.12 39.06
N GLY A 575 5.45 45.59 40.07
CA GLY A 575 5.40 45.08 41.43
C GLY A 575 5.86 46.18 42.40
N THR A 576 4.96 46.64 43.27
CA THR A 576 5.22 47.72 44.23
C THR A 576 5.51 47.18 45.62
N SER A 577 6.65 47.52 46.23
CA SER A 577 6.75 47.94 47.65
C SER A 577 8.17 48.32 48.12
N THR A 578 8.21 49.32 49.01
CA THR A 578 9.15 49.57 50.13
C THR A 578 10.68 49.47 49.96
N HIS A 579 11.31 50.65 50.08
CA HIS A 579 12.50 50.98 50.91
C HIS A 579 13.37 49.85 51.52
N ALA A 580 14.67 49.90 51.18
CA ALA A 580 15.77 49.84 52.16
C ALA A 580 17.00 50.58 51.57
N SER A 581 17.97 50.96 52.41
CA SER A 581 19.16 51.77 52.02
C SER A 581 20.47 50.99 52.18
N SER A 582 21.60 51.64 51.84
CA SER A 582 22.99 51.28 52.20
C SER A 582 23.64 50.12 51.39
N THR A 583 24.96 50.08 51.10
CA THR A 583 26.03 51.12 51.20
C THR A 583 27.26 50.72 50.35
N GLN A 584 27.88 51.71 49.69
CA GLN A 584 29.33 51.77 49.32
C GLN A 584 29.85 50.68 48.34
N LEU A 585 31.03 50.77 47.72
CA LEU A 585 32.25 51.57 47.97
C LEU A 585 32.94 52.00 46.64
N ALA A 586 33.74 53.09 46.67
CA ALA A 586 34.93 53.50 45.84
C ALA A 586 35.29 52.78 44.50
N MET A 587 35.96 53.35 43.48
CA MET A 587 36.63 54.65 43.13
C MET A 587 37.07 54.55 41.63
N LEU A 588 37.58 55.51 40.84
CA LEU A 588 37.94 56.96 40.84
C LEU A 588 37.37 57.56 39.52
N ASP A 589 37.03 58.84 39.37
CA ASP A 589 37.86 60.05 39.13
C ASP A 589 38.79 60.04 37.89
N ASP A 590 38.42 60.81 36.85
CA ASP A 590 39.21 61.96 36.32
C ASP A 590 38.32 62.83 35.37
N GLN A 591 38.82 64.00 34.96
CA GLN A 591 38.09 65.12 34.38
C GLN A 591 38.13 65.17 32.83
N ARG A 592 37.03 65.63 32.21
CA ARG A 592 37.08 66.87 31.40
C ARG A 592 35.72 67.48 31.10
N SER A 593 35.73 68.78 30.84
CA SER A 593 34.55 69.63 30.63
C SER A 593 34.50 70.23 29.22
N LYS A 594 33.27 70.45 28.70
CA LYS A 594 32.80 71.74 28.15
C LYS A 594 31.33 71.70 27.70
N ALA A 595 30.76 72.87 27.44
CA ALA A 595 29.36 73.12 27.09
C ALA A 595 29.22 73.95 25.79
N GLY A 596 27.98 74.15 25.34
CA GLY A 596 27.60 74.84 24.08
C GLY A 596 26.77 73.89 23.19
N SER A 597 25.46 74.01 22.95
CA SER A 597 24.45 75.09 22.96
C SER A 597 24.25 75.83 21.62
N VAL A 598 22.97 75.96 21.22
CA VAL A 598 22.34 77.06 20.43
C VAL A 598 22.22 76.97 18.87
N HIS A 599 20.99 77.28 18.41
CA HIS A 599 20.44 77.72 17.10
C HIS A 599 20.58 76.96 15.75
N SER A 600 19.47 76.29 15.39
CA SER A 600 18.60 76.48 14.19
C SER A 600 19.02 77.34 12.96
N LYS A 601 18.82 76.78 11.75
CA LYS A 601 18.00 77.25 10.59
C LYS A 601 18.19 76.25 9.41
N VAL A 602 17.20 75.71 8.68
CA VAL A 602 16.09 76.25 7.82
C VAL A 602 16.50 76.45 6.35
N SER A 603 15.62 76.02 5.42
CA SER A 603 15.67 76.15 3.94
C SER A 603 16.55 75.09 3.20
N SER A 604 16.29 74.66 1.94
CA SER A 604 15.35 75.17 0.91
C SER A 604 14.95 74.11 -0.16
N TYR A 605 13.74 74.25 -0.76
CA TYR A 605 13.28 73.81 -2.13
C TYR A 605 13.47 72.33 -2.59
N HIS A 606 12.69 71.73 -3.51
CA HIS A 606 11.53 72.07 -4.37
C HIS A 606 10.72 70.76 -4.64
N GLY A 607 9.46 70.69 -5.11
CA GLY A 607 8.38 71.67 -5.30
C GLY A 607 7.52 71.38 -6.56
N SER A 608 6.18 71.55 -6.47
CA SER A 608 5.12 71.39 -7.53
C SER A 608 4.67 69.94 -7.88
N LEU A 609 3.47 69.65 -8.40
CA LEU A 609 2.38 70.49 -8.96
C LEU A 609 0.97 69.78 -8.92
N HIS A 610 -0.09 70.44 -8.38
CA HIS A 610 -1.59 70.32 -8.50
C HIS A 610 -2.34 69.02 -8.96
N ARG A 611 -3.67 68.80 -8.80
CA ARG A 611 -4.91 69.52 -8.34
C ARG A 611 -5.93 68.42 -7.94
N SER A 612 -6.68 68.39 -6.82
CA SER A 612 -7.74 69.27 -6.27
C SER A 612 -9.00 69.46 -7.15
N ARG A 613 -10.18 68.98 -6.67
CA ARG A 613 -11.42 69.77 -6.44
C ARG A 613 -12.49 69.03 -5.58
N ASP A 614 -13.28 69.80 -4.82
CA ASP A 614 -14.40 69.40 -3.94
C ASP A 614 -15.78 69.31 -4.64
N GLY A 615 -16.84 68.89 -3.93
CA GLY A 615 -18.24 69.15 -4.36
C GLY A 615 -19.39 68.46 -3.59
N ARG A 616 -20.00 69.18 -2.63
CA ARG A 616 -21.18 68.81 -1.79
C ARG A 616 -22.47 68.53 -2.59
N TYR A 617 -23.41 67.74 -2.05
CA TYR A 617 -24.75 68.22 -1.58
C TYR A 617 -25.59 67.14 -0.82
N THR A 618 -26.72 67.56 -0.22
CA THR A 618 -27.70 66.80 0.60
C THR A 618 -29.14 67.27 0.22
N PRO A 619 -30.28 66.99 0.92
CA PRO A 619 -30.69 65.96 1.91
C PRO A 619 -32.11 65.31 1.63
N CYS A 620 -32.61 64.44 2.54
CA CYS A 620 -34.06 64.18 2.85
C CYS A 620 -34.97 63.51 1.78
N SER A 621 -36.15 62.89 2.06
CA SER A 621 -36.81 62.23 3.23
C SER A 621 -38.07 61.47 2.66
N TYR A 622 -38.88 60.58 3.30
CA TYR A 622 -39.72 60.73 4.51
C TYR A 622 -40.59 59.45 4.74
N ARG A 623 -40.83 59.00 6.01
CA ARG A 623 -41.83 58.01 6.58
C ARG A 623 -42.12 56.67 5.85
N GLY A 624 -42.60 55.58 6.47
CA GLY A 624 -43.16 55.26 7.82
C GLY A 624 -44.35 54.27 7.60
N ILE A 625 -44.64 53.21 8.40
CA ILE A 625 -45.05 53.12 9.83
C ILE A 625 -45.25 51.58 10.11
N GLU A 626 -44.71 50.96 11.18
CA GLU A 626 -45.30 50.71 12.54
C GLU A 626 -46.38 49.58 12.55
N GLU A 627 -46.51 48.60 13.46
CA GLU A 627 -45.75 48.02 14.62
C GLU A 627 -46.01 46.47 14.60
N ARG A 628 -45.91 45.52 15.58
CA ARG A 628 -45.64 45.30 17.05
C ARG A 628 -45.05 43.85 17.15
N LEU A 629 -44.26 43.33 18.11
CA LEU A 629 -44.12 43.38 19.59
C LEU A 629 -45.18 42.59 20.40
N PRO A 630 -44.88 42.03 21.61
CA PRO A 630 -43.61 41.42 22.09
C PRO A 630 -43.72 40.24 23.13
N HIS A 631 -42.58 39.64 23.53
CA HIS A 631 -42.25 39.14 24.91
C HIS A 631 -43.01 37.89 25.49
N CYS A 632 -42.55 37.14 26.52
CA CYS A 632 -41.20 36.90 27.11
C CYS A 632 -41.15 35.64 28.03
N SER A 633 -39.93 35.10 28.23
CA SER A 633 -39.34 34.50 29.47
C SER A 633 -39.92 33.30 30.28
N ILE A 634 -39.07 32.27 30.46
CA ILE A 634 -38.61 31.59 31.73
C ILE A 634 -39.70 31.05 32.72
N SER A 635 -39.74 29.77 33.14
CA SER A 635 -38.95 29.22 34.29
C SER A 635 -39.10 27.69 34.54
N HIS A 636 -37.96 27.00 34.79
CA HIS A 636 -37.61 26.06 35.90
C HIS A 636 -38.46 24.83 36.36
N LEU A 637 -37.78 23.90 37.10
CA LEU A 637 -38.20 22.71 37.92
C LEU A 637 -37.92 21.31 37.27
N THR A 638 -36.92 20.49 37.70
CA THR A 638 -36.74 19.59 38.89
C THR A 638 -37.56 18.27 38.85
N ASP A 639 -37.09 17.07 39.22
CA ASP A 639 -35.74 16.50 39.55
C ASP A 639 -35.83 14.92 39.64
N HIS A 640 -34.70 14.20 39.72
CA HIS A 640 -34.48 12.78 40.12
C HIS A 640 -35.07 11.66 39.19
N SER A 641 -34.36 10.59 38.78
CA SER A 641 -33.69 9.43 39.46
C SER A 641 -34.68 8.37 40.02
N ARG A 642 -34.48 7.03 40.01
CA ARG A 642 -33.28 6.16 39.80
C ARG A 642 -33.71 4.66 39.68
N HIS A 643 -32.88 3.76 39.07
CA HIS A 643 -32.93 2.26 39.19
C HIS A 643 -34.20 1.52 38.65
N SER A 644 -34.29 0.18 38.47
CA SER A 644 -33.34 -0.91 38.08
C SER A 644 -34.11 -2.23 37.78
N SER A 645 -33.42 -3.26 37.29
CA SER A 645 -33.73 -4.72 37.30
C SER A 645 -34.56 -5.41 36.20
N THR A 646 -34.01 -6.58 35.84
CA THR A 646 -34.39 -7.73 35.00
C THR A 646 -35.82 -8.28 35.02
N HIS A 647 -36.23 -8.96 33.94
CA HIS A 647 -37.05 -10.19 34.03
C HIS A 647 -36.78 -11.23 32.92
N ARG A 648 -37.09 -12.51 33.19
CA ARG A 648 -37.13 -13.64 32.24
C ARG A 648 -38.58 -13.94 31.82
N LEU A 649 -38.78 -14.58 30.66
CA LEU A 649 -39.77 -15.65 30.45
C LEU A 649 -39.53 -16.41 29.13
N ASN A 650 -40.35 -17.44 28.86
CA ASN A 650 -40.39 -18.29 27.67
C ASN A 650 -41.90 -18.49 27.30
N GLU A 651 -42.41 -19.29 26.34
CA GLU A 651 -41.93 -20.44 25.55
C GLU A 651 -42.91 -20.67 24.37
N GLN A 652 -42.55 -21.45 23.33
CA GLN A 652 -43.40 -22.45 22.61
C GLN A 652 -42.84 -22.90 21.23
N SER A 653 -43.47 -23.93 20.64
CA SER A 653 -42.93 -24.84 19.60
C SER A 653 -43.93 -25.15 18.46
N HIS A 654 -43.48 -25.73 17.32
CA HIS A 654 -44.12 -26.91 16.65
C HIS A 654 -43.36 -27.41 15.39
N GLN A 655 -43.67 -28.65 14.94
CA GLN A 655 -43.20 -29.37 13.73
C GLN A 655 -44.39 -30.14 13.08
N GLY A 656 -44.37 -30.74 11.87
CA GLY A 656 -43.35 -30.98 10.83
C GLY A 656 -44.06 -31.37 9.50
N SER A 657 -43.67 -32.35 8.65
CA SER A 657 -42.51 -33.26 8.59
C SER A 657 -42.43 -34.02 7.22
N ILE A 658 -41.22 -34.13 6.65
CA ILE A 658 -40.63 -35.16 5.74
C ILE A 658 -41.54 -36.16 4.96
N ARG A 659 -41.32 -36.25 3.61
CA ARG A 659 -41.40 -37.42 2.65
C ARG A 659 -41.95 -37.01 1.26
N ASP A 660 -41.67 -37.64 0.10
CA ASP A 660 -40.59 -38.52 -0.40
C ASP A 660 -40.68 -38.63 -1.97
N LEU A 661 -39.70 -39.26 -2.62
CA LEU A 661 -39.77 -39.98 -3.94
C LEU A 661 -39.76 -39.29 -5.35
N THR A 662 -38.74 -39.69 -6.15
CA THR A 662 -38.70 -40.06 -7.61
C THR A 662 -38.93 -39.10 -8.80
N ASN A 663 -37.97 -39.17 -9.75
CA ASN A 663 -38.04 -38.86 -11.20
C ASN A 663 -38.84 -39.96 -11.97
N PRO A 664 -39.41 -39.76 -13.19
CA PRO A 664 -38.59 -39.65 -14.42
C PRO A 664 -39.15 -38.93 -15.70
N LEU A 665 -38.23 -38.35 -16.49
CA LEU A 665 -38.00 -38.49 -17.95
C LEU A 665 -39.19 -38.67 -18.96
N ALA A 666 -39.54 -37.60 -19.69
CA ALA A 666 -40.01 -37.56 -21.10
C ALA A 666 -39.76 -36.10 -21.62
N HIS A 667 -39.28 -35.72 -22.81
CA HIS A 667 -39.27 -36.18 -24.23
C HIS A 667 -40.52 -35.80 -25.07
N ILE A 668 -40.29 -35.19 -26.26
CA ILE A 668 -41.22 -34.92 -27.40
C ILE A 668 -42.24 -33.76 -27.17
N SER A 669 -42.66 -32.92 -28.15
CA SER A 669 -42.05 -32.35 -29.38
C SER A 669 -42.97 -31.23 -29.96
N HIS A 670 -42.51 -30.51 -31.01
CA HIS A 670 -43.19 -29.56 -31.94
C HIS A 670 -44.58 -28.95 -31.62
N GLY A 671 -44.71 -27.62 -31.82
CA GLY A 671 -46.01 -26.93 -31.89
C GLY A 671 -45.93 -25.46 -32.35
N THR A 672 -46.01 -25.21 -33.66
CA THR A 672 -45.94 -23.86 -34.27
C THR A 672 -47.32 -23.20 -34.40
N SER A 673 -47.48 -21.91 -34.08
CA SER A 673 -48.36 -21.00 -34.85
C SER A 673 -48.12 -19.51 -34.54
N MET A 674 -48.62 -18.65 -35.44
CA MET A 674 -48.42 -17.20 -35.46
C MET A 674 -49.06 -16.44 -34.28
N ASN A 675 -48.52 -15.24 -34.01
CA ASN A 675 -49.31 -14.04 -34.32
C ASN A 675 -48.43 -12.93 -34.94
N ARG A 676 -48.90 -12.33 -36.03
CA ARG A 676 -48.33 -11.12 -36.65
C ARG A 676 -49.14 -9.92 -36.18
N VAL A 677 -48.46 -8.81 -35.92
CA VAL A 677 -48.95 -7.48 -36.29
C VAL A 677 -47.84 -6.82 -37.10
N ILE A 678 -48.21 -6.09 -38.15
CA ILE A 678 -47.31 -5.38 -39.05
C ILE A 678 -47.66 -3.91 -38.96
N GLU A 679 -46.66 -3.05 -38.91
CA GLU A 679 -46.80 -1.66 -39.39
C GLU A 679 -45.50 -1.31 -40.12
N GLU A 680 -45.64 -0.95 -41.40
CA GLU A 680 -44.57 -0.44 -42.28
C GLU A 680 -44.45 1.09 -42.02
N ASP A 681 -43.47 1.87 -42.50
CA ASP A 681 -42.87 1.84 -43.84
C ASP A 681 -41.56 2.68 -43.92
N ALA A 682 -40.90 2.64 -45.09
CA ALA A 682 -40.15 3.69 -45.82
C ALA A 682 -39.56 4.96 -45.11
N THR A 683 -38.40 5.52 -45.50
CA THR A 683 -37.41 5.22 -46.55
C THR A 683 -36.07 5.99 -46.34
N SER A 684 -35.00 5.50 -46.97
CA SER A 684 -33.89 6.24 -47.61
C SER A 684 -33.31 7.53 -46.98
N ALA A 685 -32.13 7.42 -46.37
CA ALA A 685 -31.04 8.41 -46.41
C ALA A 685 -29.68 7.71 -46.18
#